data_AF-A0A925K1Z6-F1
#
_entry.id   AF-A0A925K1Z6-F1
#
_cell.length_a   1.000
_cell.length_b   1.000
_cell.length_c   1.000
_cell.angle_alpha   90.00
_cell.angle_beta   90.00
_cell.angle_gamma   90.00
#
_symmetry.space_group_name_H-M   'P 1'
#
loop_
_entity.id
_entity.type
_entity.pdbx_description
1 polymer ?
#
loop_
_entity_poly.entity_id
_entity_poly.type
_entity_poly.pdbx_seq_one_letter_code
_entity_poly.pdbx_strand_id
1 'polypeptide(L)'
;MPARQPRADGRSFIRGIHTMARRFKLLLSCVLTFTLLALPPGHALSQGQGRTAQQSRQAWTLEEAFAALSLQPQDAYLQYVVLQLARRAGRLEYYAESVQRLIPNDADVRAARREGVDLFSLFTGALAVQESLQLDTMRGTATTRAQTPVATVTEDPNATRRPQPKPTPRARSRKSGRGGTQRGKAAPQVSPPTDESRLLEMLRRTPPPAPYRPEEKVAVSRIMGPTVKSHPWEKMLAGRKPEISPLALSVPEDFYFAEFRTLTKMLDAYDAGDLWGAHLFNQAFREAQTLSVGERLKKQLAIEADPTMRPFYDLVVEDVAVTGSDLFAREGSDVTLLFRVKQPLLFGGKMEGFLDNVVRARPDARRTTGQYLGVEFVQLTTPERDVSVISADPEPGLHVRSNSLAAFRRVIAAIKGRDEAGRAVQRLGDATEFAYIRTLMPRGDAREDGFIYLSDAFIRRLVGPELKLTERRRLVCYNHLRMIGHASLLLRTEQGRWPDSLAELARTNSAPGTFGEGALSCPDGSQYALSADKTTGVCSHHGHALRLTPNIEIPVALVTGAEANEYSAFINEYNTYWRTFFDPIAIRLKVTPEQYRAETIILPLIDNSIYTLLASTLAGPPVPLDAAPVPRRNIFSAAFRFNKESLLKEFAPDAPKTKGMGDPAYAYGLPSDAEMTARTHAFLSKGLGDQVGLHLYDAHPTFDLNVPSLLGQMLGSGMGRGRPVIGSETLFIALALSSLNTPVYLSVPVRDAKVVDDYISVIDAWLAHTARNERRGRFLSFEYDFYKFRLASGQEARAFGLRFDPARLRFFWARVGDQLYIASKPFILEDIAAMQPGASQGQTAGASQGATQSRTGATDGDATGHALARVRAANWNEILADYRLGWAENEREACLNNLGPLA
;
A
#
# COMPACT_ATOMS: atom_id res chain seq x y z
N MET A 1 -66.77 -30.04 -1.77
CA MET A 1 -65.39 -29.56 -2.02
C MET A 1 -65.23 -28.17 -1.41
N PRO A 2 -64.31 -27.96 -0.46
CA PRO A 2 -63.81 -26.63 -0.12
C PRO A 2 -62.58 -26.26 -0.98
N ALA A 3 -62.37 -24.96 -1.23
CA ALA A 3 -61.34 -24.46 -2.15
C ALA A 3 -59.91 -24.45 -1.54
N ARG A 4 -58.90 -24.55 -2.42
CA ARG A 4 -57.47 -24.44 -2.05
C ARG A 4 -57.12 -23.02 -1.60
N GLN A 5 -56.51 -22.87 -0.42
CA GLN A 5 -55.79 -21.65 -0.04
C GLN A 5 -54.48 -21.51 -0.85
N PRO A 6 -54.07 -20.28 -1.23
CA PRO A 6 -52.76 -20.03 -1.83
C PRO A 6 -51.64 -20.07 -0.77
N ARG A 7 -50.45 -20.55 -1.17
CA ARG A 7 -49.27 -20.63 -0.30
C ARG A 7 -48.54 -19.29 -0.26
N ALA A 8 -48.25 -18.77 0.94
CA ALA A 8 -47.32 -17.66 1.14
C ALA A 8 -45.87 -18.17 1.16
N ASP A 9 -44.96 -17.41 0.55
CA ASP A 9 -43.55 -17.77 0.34
C ASP A 9 -42.67 -16.59 0.77
N GLY A 10 -42.28 -16.56 2.06
CA GLY A 10 -41.59 -15.42 2.68
C GLY A 10 -40.12 -15.32 2.27
N ARG A 11 -39.80 -14.56 1.21
CA ARG A 11 -38.46 -14.55 0.58
C ARG A 11 -37.85 -13.16 0.34
N SER A 12 -38.07 -12.20 1.24
CA SER A 12 -37.46 -10.85 1.16
C SER A 12 -36.11 -10.77 1.90
N PHE A 13 -36.10 -10.94 3.23
CA PHE A 13 -34.86 -11.04 4.02
C PHE A 13 -34.02 -12.26 3.59
N ILE A 14 -34.70 -13.39 3.33
CA ILE A 14 -34.09 -14.59 2.75
C ILE A 14 -33.62 -14.36 1.30
N ARG A 15 -33.91 -13.25 0.62
CA ARG A 15 -33.28 -12.91 -0.69
C ARG A 15 -31.89 -12.31 -0.53
N GLY A 16 -31.65 -11.49 0.50
CA GLY A 16 -30.30 -11.10 0.90
C GLY A 16 -29.50 -12.36 1.24
N ILE A 17 -30.02 -13.15 2.19
CA ILE A 17 -29.35 -14.39 2.63
C ILE A 17 -29.26 -15.44 1.52
N HIS A 18 -30.22 -15.60 0.59
CA HIS A 18 -30.07 -16.50 -0.56
C HIS A 18 -29.13 -15.98 -1.65
N THR A 19 -28.97 -14.66 -1.78
CA THR A 19 -28.01 -14.09 -2.74
C THR A 19 -26.59 -14.21 -2.19
N MET A 20 -26.42 -13.90 -0.90
CA MET A 20 -25.23 -14.22 -0.12
C MET A 20 -24.94 -15.73 -0.18
N ALA A 21 -25.92 -16.59 0.10
CA ALA A 21 -25.75 -18.05 0.11
C ALA A 21 -25.59 -18.68 -1.29
N ARG A 22 -26.04 -18.03 -2.37
CA ARG A 22 -25.69 -18.41 -3.75
C ARG A 22 -24.26 -18.04 -4.11
N ARG A 23 -23.79 -16.85 -3.69
CA ARG A 23 -22.40 -16.41 -3.88
C ARG A 23 -21.44 -17.21 -2.99
N PHE A 24 -21.84 -17.50 -1.76
CA PHE A 24 -21.14 -18.37 -0.82
C PHE A 24 -21.16 -19.83 -1.28
N LYS A 25 -22.25 -20.34 -1.87
CA LYS A 25 -22.22 -21.64 -2.57
C LYS A 25 -21.24 -21.65 -3.75
N LEU A 26 -21.10 -20.54 -4.49
CA LEU A 26 -20.11 -20.45 -5.57
C LEU A 26 -18.68 -20.51 -5.01
N LEU A 27 -18.36 -19.64 -4.05
CA LEU A 27 -17.05 -19.58 -3.39
C LEU A 27 -16.69 -20.88 -2.65
N LEU A 28 -17.59 -21.38 -1.80
CA LEU A 28 -17.39 -22.62 -1.05
C LEU A 28 -17.30 -23.83 -1.98
N SER A 29 -18.07 -23.89 -3.07
CA SER A 29 -17.92 -24.97 -4.06
C SER A 29 -16.57 -24.90 -4.78
N CYS A 30 -16.07 -23.70 -5.12
CA CYS A 30 -14.72 -23.55 -5.68
C CYS A 30 -13.64 -24.01 -4.70
N VAL A 31 -13.72 -23.61 -3.42
CA VAL A 31 -12.77 -24.02 -2.37
C VAL A 31 -12.85 -25.53 -2.08
N LEU A 32 -14.05 -26.12 -1.98
CA LEU A 32 -14.20 -27.56 -1.77
C LEU A 32 -13.73 -28.38 -2.98
N THR A 33 -13.94 -27.90 -4.20
CA THR A 33 -13.49 -28.60 -5.41
C THR A 33 -11.97 -28.53 -5.55
N PHE A 34 -11.33 -27.44 -5.13
CA PHE A 34 -9.87 -27.36 -5.04
C PHE A 34 -9.28 -28.27 -3.96
N THR A 35 -9.91 -28.35 -2.78
CA THR A 35 -9.43 -29.21 -1.68
C THR A 35 -9.71 -30.70 -1.89
N LEU A 36 -10.78 -31.07 -2.60
CA LEU A 36 -11.09 -32.47 -2.95
C LEU A 36 -10.30 -33.00 -4.17
N LEU A 37 -9.67 -32.12 -4.96
CA LEU A 37 -8.73 -32.50 -6.02
C LEU A 37 -7.26 -32.57 -5.53
N ALA A 38 -6.99 -32.24 -4.28
CA ALA A 38 -5.65 -32.14 -3.69
C ALA A 38 -5.32 -33.28 -2.69
N LEU A 39 -5.77 -34.50 -2.97
CA LEU A 39 -5.39 -35.71 -2.23
C LEU A 39 -4.62 -36.68 -3.14
N PRO A 40 -3.28 -36.77 -3.04
CA PRO A 40 -2.50 -37.80 -3.72
C PRO A 40 -2.58 -39.13 -2.95
N PRO A 41 -2.93 -40.25 -3.61
CA PRO A 41 -2.70 -41.57 -3.06
C PRO A 41 -1.28 -42.07 -3.41
N GLY A 42 -0.57 -42.60 -2.41
CA GLY A 42 0.51 -43.56 -2.64
C GLY A 42 1.93 -42.99 -2.53
N HIS A 43 2.72 -43.63 -1.67
CA HIS A 43 4.15 -43.38 -1.51
C HIS A 43 4.94 -43.68 -2.79
N ALA A 44 5.86 -42.79 -3.14
CA ALA A 44 7.12 -43.15 -3.78
C ALA A 44 8.25 -42.80 -2.81
N LEU A 45 8.96 -43.82 -2.31
CA LEU A 45 10.14 -43.62 -1.47
C LEU A 45 11.23 -42.96 -2.31
N SER A 46 11.76 -41.82 -1.83
CA SER A 46 12.96 -41.23 -2.40
C SER A 46 14.15 -42.15 -2.13
N GLN A 47 14.53 -42.96 -3.12
CA GLN A 47 15.86 -43.53 -3.15
C GLN A 47 16.84 -42.43 -3.54
N GLY A 48 17.46 -41.83 -2.53
CA GLY A 48 18.64 -40.99 -2.70
C GLY A 48 19.81 -41.83 -3.22
N GLN A 49 19.86 -42.08 -4.53
CA GLN A 49 21.11 -42.43 -5.19
C GLN A 49 21.88 -41.12 -5.44
N GLY A 50 22.97 -40.96 -4.69
CA GLY A 50 23.91 -39.87 -4.91
C GLY A 50 24.50 -39.95 -6.30
N ARG A 51 23.99 -39.12 -7.22
CA ARG A 51 24.81 -38.55 -8.28
C ARG A 51 25.24 -37.19 -7.76
N THR A 52 26.52 -37.08 -7.42
CA THR A 52 27.19 -35.79 -7.25
C THR A 52 26.79 -34.90 -8.42
N ALA A 53 26.31 -33.68 -8.15
CA ALA A 53 26.00 -32.73 -9.20
C ALA A 53 27.24 -32.56 -10.08
N GLN A 54 27.14 -33.00 -11.33
CA GLN A 54 28.26 -33.01 -12.24
C GLN A 54 28.44 -31.58 -12.74
N GLN A 55 29.40 -30.85 -12.14
CA GLN A 55 29.70 -29.44 -12.46
C GLN A 55 29.52 -29.17 -13.95
N SER A 56 28.51 -28.37 -14.28
CA SER A 56 28.10 -28.19 -15.67
C SER A 56 29.24 -27.52 -16.46
N ARG A 57 29.69 -28.20 -17.51
CA ARG A 57 30.69 -27.64 -18.43
C ARG A 57 30.06 -26.58 -19.31
N GLN A 58 29.97 -25.38 -18.74
CA GLN A 58 29.96 -24.07 -19.40
C GLN A 58 28.87 -23.82 -20.47
N ALA A 59 28.05 -22.82 -20.17
CA ALA A 59 26.91 -22.29 -20.94
C ALA A 59 25.58 -23.03 -20.81
N TRP A 60 24.54 -22.23 -20.55
CA TRP A 60 23.14 -22.63 -20.48
C TRP A 60 22.58 -22.92 -21.86
N THR A 61 21.85 -24.03 -22.04
CA THR A 61 20.95 -24.16 -23.19
C THR A 61 19.66 -23.36 -22.97
N LEU A 62 18.98 -22.99 -24.06
CA LEU A 62 17.69 -22.29 -23.99
C LEU A 62 16.61 -23.13 -23.29
N GLU A 63 16.65 -24.45 -23.45
CA GLU A 63 15.67 -25.37 -22.84
C GLU A 63 15.92 -25.50 -21.34
N GLU A 64 17.19 -25.62 -20.89
CA GLU A 64 17.54 -25.61 -19.46
C GLU A 64 17.20 -24.27 -18.80
N ALA A 65 17.55 -23.15 -19.44
CA ALA A 65 17.24 -21.82 -18.93
C ALA A 65 15.73 -21.58 -18.82
N PHE A 66 14.95 -22.03 -19.81
CA PHE A 66 13.49 -21.90 -19.78
C PHE A 66 12.84 -22.88 -18.78
N ALA A 67 13.40 -24.07 -18.60
CA ALA A 67 12.98 -24.99 -17.54
C ALA A 67 13.25 -24.42 -16.15
N ALA A 68 14.44 -23.85 -15.90
CA ALA A 68 14.78 -23.16 -14.66
C ALA A 68 13.87 -21.94 -14.42
N LEU A 69 13.66 -21.10 -15.43
CA LEU A 69 12.71 -19.98 -15.34
C LEU A 69 11.25 -20.43 -15.11
N SER A 70 10.87 -21.61 -15.60
CA SER A 70 9.54 -22.18 -15.31
C SER A 70 9.39 -22.64 -13.86
N LEU A 71 10.50 -22.89 -13.15
CA LEU A 71 10.55 -23.13 -11.71
C LEU A 71 10.66 -21.83 -10.90
N GLN A 72 11.36 -20.82 -11.43
CA GLN A 72 11.67 -19.53 -10.78
C GLN A 72 11.19 -18.33 -11.64
N PRO A 73 9.88 -18.16 -11.90
CA PRO A 73 9.38 -17.22 -12.90
C PRO A 73 9.62 -15.74 -12.60
N GLN A 74 9.97 -15.40 -11.36
CA GLN A 74 10.26 -14.04 -10.88
C GLN A 74 11.77 -13.70 -10.91
N ASP A 75 12.65 -14.62 -11.29
CA ASP A 75 14.09 -14.33 -11.40
C ASP A 75 14.36 -13.48 -12.65
N ALA A 76 14.60 -12.19 -12.44
CA ALA A 76 14.89 -11.22 -13.50
C ALA A 76 16.19 -11.53 -14.28
N TYR A 77 17.15 -12.25 -13.71
CA TYR A 77 18.34 -12.73 -14.42
C TYR A 77 18.01 -13.94 -15.29
N LEU A 78 17.25 -14.93 -14.82
CA LEU A 78 16.80 -16.05 -15.67
C LEU A 78 15.87 -15.58 -16.79
N GLN A 79 14.99 -14.61 -16.53
CA GLN A 79 14.21 -13.93 -17.58
C GLN A 79 15.15 -13.35 -18.66
N TYR A 80 16.22 -12.65 -18.25
CA TYR A 80 17.22 -12.11 -19.16
C TYR A 80 17.96 -13.20 -19.96
N VAL A 81 18.44 -14.25 -19.29
CA VAL A 81 19.16 -15.38 -19.92
C VAL A 81 18.27 -16.08 -20.95
N VAL A 82 17.03 -16.40 -20.61
CA VAL A 82 16.07 -17.02 -21.55
C VAL A 82 15.84 -16.14 -22.77
N LEU A 83 15.59 -14.84 -22.60
CA LEU A 83 15.37 -13.92 -23.71
C LEU A 83 16.62 -13.79 -24.59
N GLN A 84 17.81 -13.76 -23.99
CA GLN A 84 19.06 -13.64 -24.74
C GLN A 84 19.41 -14.93 -25.50
N LEU A 85 19.20 -16.11 -24.89
CA LEU A 85 19.37 -17.40 -25.56
C LEU A 85 18.30 -17.61 -26.65
N ALA A 86 17.06 -17.14 -26.44
CA ALA A 86 16.01 -17.16 -27.45
C ALA A 86 16.32 -16.24 -28.63
N ARG A 87 16.93 -15.06 -28.37
CA ARG A 87 17.46 -14.16 -29.39
C ARG A 87 18.59 -14.84 -30.19
N ARG A 88 19.57 -15.47 -29.54
CA ARG A 88 20.63 -16.27 -30.20
C ARG A 88 20.05 -17.39 -31.07
N ALA A 89 18.94 -18.00 -30.66
CA ALA A 89 18.25 -19.08 -31.37
C ALA A 89 17.22 -18.63 -32.43
N GLY A 90 17.02 -17.32 -32.62
CA GLY A 90 16.01 -16.79 -33.56
C GLY A 90 14.54 -17.09 -33.16
N ARG A 91 14.25 -17.20 -31.86
CA ARG A 91 12.94 -17.55 -31.28
C ARG A 91 12.45 -16.56 -30.21
N LEU A 92 12.99 -15.34 -30.21
CA LEU A 92 12.76 -14.33 -29.18
C LEU A 92 11.27 -14.08 -28.91
N GLU A 93 10.47 -13.88 -29.94
CA GLU A 93 9.06 -13.48 -29.85
C GLU A 93 8.23 -14.55 -29.14
N TYR A 94 8.39 -15.82 -29.54
CA TYR A 94 7.74 -16.97 -28.93
C TYR A 94 8.09 -17.12 -27.45
N TYR A 95 9.38 -17.01 -27.11
CA TYR A 95 9.82 -17.12 -25.73
C TYR A 95 9.41 -15.90 -24.90
N ALA A 96 9.44 -14.69 -25.45
CA ALA A 96 9.06 -13.49 -24.73
C ALA A 96 7.56 -13.45 -24.40
N GLU A 97 6.67 -13.96 -25.25
CA GLU A 97 5.27 -14.19 -24.87
C GLU A 97 5.11 -15.29 -23.82
N SER A 98 6.02 -16.26 -23.80
CA SER A 98 5.99 -17.36 -22.83
C SER A 98 6.48 -16.92 -21.45
N VAL A 99 7.57 -16.15 -21.38
CA VAL A 99 8.04 -15.47 -20.16
C VAL A 99 6.95 -14.54 -19.60
N GLN A 100 6.31 -13.73 -20.45
CA GLN A 100 5.21 -12.85 -20.02
C GLN A 100 3.98 -13.62 -19.49
N ARG A 101 3.80 -14.91 -19.85
CA ARG A 101 2.77 -15.79 -19.30
C ARG A 101 3.18 -16.50 -18.01
N LEU A 102 4.48 -16.68 -17.77
CA LEU A 102 5.01 -17.33 -16.56
C LEU A 102 4.98 -16.43 -15.32
N ILE A 103 5.18 -15.11 -15.47
CA ILE A 103 5.20 -14.18 -14.33
C ILE A 103 3.82 -14.15 -13.65
N PRO A 104 3.67 -14.67 -12.41
CA PRO A 104 2.39 -14.74 -11.75
C PRO A 104 2.12 -13.43 -11.02
N ASN A 105 1.27 -12.57 -11.60
CA ASN A 105 0.53 -11.54 -10.89
C ASN A 105 -0.66 -11.03 -11.74
N ASP A 106 -1.43 -10.11 -11.18
CA ASP A 106 -2.85 -9.87 -11.48
C ASP A 106 -3.29 -9.78 -12.96
N ALA A 107 -4.56 -10.08 -13.22
CA ALA A 107 -5.16 -9.87 -14.54
C ALA A 107 -5.10 -8.38 -14.95
N ASP A 108 -5.23 -7.49 -13.96
CA ASP A 108 -5.16 -6.03 -14.16
C ASP A 108 -3.72 -5.54 -14.37
N VAL A 109 -2.72 -6.13 -13.68
CA VAL A 109 -1.29 -5.86 -13.97
C VAL A 109 -0.90 -6.35 -15.36
N ARG A 110 -1.46 -7.49 -15.81
CA ARG A 110 -1.32 -8.01 -17.18
C ARG A 110 -2.08 -7.17 -18.21
N ALA A 111 -3.13 -6.44 -17.82
CA ALA A 111 -3.80 -5.46 -18.68
C ALA A 111 -2.96 -4.18 -18.80
N ALA A 112 -2.45 -3.63 -17.70
CA ALA A 112 -1.52 -2.50 -17.70
C ALA A 112 -0.27 -2.80 -18.56
N ARG A 113 0.38 -3.96 -18.35
CA ARG A 113 1.50 -4.46 -19.18
C ARG A 113 1.17 -4.69 -20.67
N ARG A 114 -0.10 -4.60 -21.10
CA ARG A 114 -0.49 -4.58 -22.53
C ARG A 114 -0.64 -3.17 -23.09
N GLU A 115 -0.83 -2.17 -22.24
CA GLU A 115 -1.03 -0.76 -22.61
C GLU A 115 0.28 0.05 -22.48
N GLY A 116 1.11 -0.23 -21.47
CA GLY A 116 2.45 0.34 -21.28
C GLY A 116 2.94 0.24 -19.83
N VAL A 117 4.19 0.63 -19.57
CA VAL A 117 4.71 0.75 -18.20
C VAL A 117 4.40 2.16 -17.67
N ASP A 118 3.66 2.27 -16.57
CA ASP A 118 3.49 3.54 -15.86
C ASP A 118 4.77 3.85 -15.05
N LEU A 119 5.64 4.68 -15.64
CA LEU A 119 6.88 5.15 -15.01
C LEU A 119 6.65 6.32 -14.04
N PHE A 120 5.43 6.83 -13.92
CA PHE A 120 5.09 7.99 -13.09
C PHE A 120 4.33 7.62 -11.81
N SER A 121 3.96 6.35 -11.60
CA SER A 121 3.35 5.90 -10.34
C SER A 121 4.18 6.27 -9.11
N LEU A 122 3.51 6.41 -7.97
CA LEU A 122 4.13 6.74 -6.68
C LEU A 122 4.47 5.49 -5.84
N PHE A 123 3.84 4.35 -6.13
CA PHE A 123 3.89 3.15 -5.27
C PHE A 123 3.94 1.82 -6.05
N THR A 124 4.18 1.82 -7.36
CA THR A 124 4.36 0.56 -8.11
C THR A 124 5.57 -0.21 -7.56
N GLY A 125 5.35 -1.46 -7.17
CA GLY A 125 6.42 -2.36 -6.74
C GLY A 125 7.53 -2.39 -7.78
N ALA A 126 8.70 -1.84 -7.42
CA ALA A 126 9.67 -1.41 -8.41
C ALA A 126 10.28 -2.58 -9.21
N LEU A 127 10.27 -3.81 -8.66
CA LEU A 127 10.62 -5.01 -9.40
C LEU A 127 9.70 -5.21 -10.62
N ALA A 128 8.38 -5.03 -10.49
CA ALA A 128 7.43 -5.24 -11.58
C ALA A 128 7.58 -4.22 -12.72
N VAL A 129 8.01 -2.99 -12.40
CA VAL A 129 8.40 -1.96 -13.37
C VAL A 129 9.70 -2.36 -14.07
N GLN A 130 10.69 -2.82 -13.30
CA GLN A 130 12.00 -3.26 -13.81
C GLN A 130 11.91 -4.48 -14.74
N GLU A 131 11.14 -5.52 -14.38
CA GLU A 131 10.85 -6.67 -15.26
C GLU A 131 10.26 -6.22 -16.60
N SER A 132 9.29 -5.29 -16.55
CA SER A 132 8.58 -4.83 -17.74
C SER A 132 9.50 -4.01 -18.65
N LEU A 133 10.29 -3.10 -18.07
CA LEU A 133 11.33 -2.36 -18.79
C LEU A 133 12.37 -3.29 -19.42
N GLN A 134 12.84 -4.31 -18.69
CA GLN A 134 13.77 -5.31 -19.24
C GLN A 134 13.15 -6.04 -20.43
N LEU A 135 11.90 -6.50 -20.31
CA LEU A 135 11.17 -7.17 -21.40
C LEU A 135 11.02 -6.28 -22.64
N ASP A 136 10.62 -5.02 -22.46
CA ASP A 136 10.43 -4.07 -23.58
C ASP A 136 11.76 -3.68 -24.25
N THR A 137 12.82 -3.47 -23.47
CA THR A 137 14.18 -3.27 -24.02
C THR A 137 14.67 -4.50 -24.77
N MET A 138 14.48 -5.71 -24.22
CA MET A 138 14.88 -6.98 -24.85
C MET A 138 14.06 -7.32 -26.11
N ARG A 139 12.84 -6.76 -26.26
CA ARG A 139 12.02 -6.85 -27.48
C ARG A 139 12.31 -5.75 -28.50
N GLY A 140 13.03 -4.69 -28.13
CA GLY A 140 13.21 -3.50 -28.96
C GLY A 140 11.95 -2.64 -29.11
N THR A 141 10.94 -2.82 -28.25
CA THR A 141 9.66 -2.09 -28.29
C THR A 141 9.69 -0.72 -27.62
N ALA A 142 10.75 -0.43 -26.84
CA ALA A 142 10.88 0.77 -26.01
C ALA A 142 10.79 2.13 -26.75
N THR A 143 10.91 2.15 -28.08
CA THR A 143 10.80 3.37 -28.91
C THR A 143 9.52 3.47 -29.75
N THR A 144 8.68 2.42 -29.80
CA THR A 144 7.69 2.28 -30.90
C THR A 144 6.27 1.95 -30.40
N ARG A 145 5.78 2.74 -29.42
CA ARG A 145 4.35 2.79 -29.11
C ARG A 145 3.85 4.21 -28.81
N ALA A 146 4.24 5.15 -29.68
CA ALA A 146 3.41 6.30 -29.93
C ALA A 146 1.98 5.83 -30.28
N GLN A 147 0.99 6.48 -29.69
CA GLN A 147 -0.42 6.07 -29.75
C GLN A 147 -0.88 5.87 -31.21
N THR A 148 -1.66 4.81 -31.46
CA THR A 148 -2.35 4.63 -32.74
C THR A 148 -3.14 5.91 -33.04
N PRO A 149 -2.90 6.60 -34.16
CA PRO A 149 -3.59 7.85 -34.44
C PRO A 149 -5.10 7.58 -34.51
N VAL A 150 -5.88 8.35 -33.74
CA VAL A 150 -7.32 8.44 -33.92
C VAL A 150 -7.55 8.78 -35.39
N ALA A 151 -8.29 7.92 -36.10
CA ALA A 151 -8.53 8.11 -37.53
C ALA A 151 -9.24 9.45 -37.77
N THR A 152 -8.47 10.45 -38.19
CA THR A 152 -9.01 11.72 -38.69
C THR A 152 -9.84 11.40 -39.92
N VAL A 153 -11.16 11.53 -39.79
CA VAL A 153 -12.06 11.56 -40.94
C VAL A 153 -11.80 12.87 -41.68
N THR A 154 -10.86 12.85 -42.62
CA THR A 154 -10.78 13.86 -43.66
C THR A 154 -11.96 13.66 -44.60
N GLU A 155 -12.95 14.56 -44.53
CA GLU A 155 -13.96 14.68 -45.57
C GLU A 155 -13.28 15.18 -46.86
N ASP A 156 -13.23 14.32 -47.87
CA ASP A 156 -12.87 14.72 -49.23
C ASP A 156 -14.13 15.34 -49.90
N PRO A 157 -14.12 16.63 -50.29
CA PRO A 157 -15.31 17.29 -50.82
C PRO A 157 -15.77 16.79 -52.20
N ASN A 158 -15.06 15.87 -52.87
CA ASN A 158 -15.31 15.62 -54.30
C ASN A 158 -15.17 14.16 -54.78
N ALA A 159 -15.94 13.22 -54.20
CA ALA A 159 -16.07 11.84 -54.71
C ALA A 159 -17.53 11.45 -54.99
N THR A 160 -17.87 11.24 -56.27
CA THR A 160 -19.24 10.95 -56.74
C THR A 160 -19.66 9.49 -56.54
N ARG A 161 -20.93 9.28 -56.14
CA ARG A 161 -21.54 7.96 -55.87
C ARG A 161 -21.66 7.05 -57.10
N ARG A 162 -21.40 5.75 -56.94
CA ARG A 162 -22.19 4.65 -57.57
C ARG A 162 -22.42 3.47 -56.58
N PRO A 163 -23.49 2.66 -56.71
CA PRO A 163 -23.95 1.76 -55.64
C PRO A 163 -23.94 0.24 -55.97
N GLN A 164 -24.28 -0.57 -54.95
CA GLN A 164 -24.72 -2.01 -54.92
C GLN A 164 -23.69 -3.04 -54.40
N PRO A 165 -24.10 -4.26 -53.94
CA PRO A 165 -25.46 -4.76 -53.65
C PRO A 165 -25.66 -5.38 -52.24
N LYS A 166 -26.91 -5.73 -51.88
CA LYS A 166 -27.28 -6.62 -50.75
C LYS A 166 -27.66 -8.03 -51.27
N PRO A 167 -27.44 -9.10 -50.47
CA PRO A 167 -28.22 -10.33 -50.55
C PRO A 167 -29.23 -10.51 -49.39
N THR A 168 -30.22 -11.40 -49.57
CA THR A 168 -31.45 -11.57 -48.75
C THR A 168 -31.64 -13.02 -48.21
N PRO A 169 -32.61 -13.29 -47.29
CA PRO A 169 -32.58 -14.46 -46.38
C PRO A 169 -33.57 -15.62 -46.66
N ARG A 170 -33.50 -16.68 -45.84
CA ARG A 170 -34.55 -17.74 -45.61
C ARG A 170 -34.56 -18.10 -44.10
N ALA A 171 -35.67 -17.98 -43.35
CA ALA A 171 -36.87 -18.87 -43.22
C ALA A 171 -36.60 -20.16 -42.40
N ARG A 172 -37.46 -20.70 -41.50
CA ARG A 172 -38.88 -20.43 -41.11
C ARG A 172 -39.25 -21.22 -39.82
N SER A 173 -40.10 -20.70 -38.92
CA SER A 173 -41.08 -21.49 -38.09
C SER A 173 -42.13 -20.54 -37.43
N ARG A 174 -43.28 -21.05 -36.92
CA ARG A 174 -44.56 -20.30 -36.93
C ARG A 174 -45.53 -20.58 -35.75
N LYS A 175 -46.42 -19.61 -35.44
CA LYS A 175 -47.62 -19.61 -34.53
C LYS A 175 -47.30 -19.45 -33.03
N SER A 176 -48.09 -18.79 -32.15
CA SER A 176 -49.33 -17.96 -32.19
C SER A 176 -49.51 -17.29 -30.79
N GLY A 177 -50.41 -16.34 -30.46
CA GLY A 177 -51.46 -15.58 -31.18
C GLY A 177 -52.54 -15.04 -30.20
N ARG A 178 -53.23 -13.91 -30.52
CA ARG A 178 -54.09 -13.05 -29.63
C ARG A 178 -53.30 -12.26 -28.56
N GLY A 179 -53.70 -11.06 -28.13
CA GLY A 179 -54.77 -10.13 -28.55
C GLY A 179 -54.54 -8.76 -27.86
N GLY A 180 -54.96 -7.64 -28.47
CA GLY A 180 -54.50 -6.31 -28.05
C GLY A 180 -55.45 -5.50 -27.15
N THR A 181 -54.96 -4.37 -26.65
CA THR A 181 -55.75 -3.16 -26.34
C THR A 181 -54.83 -1.94 -26.24
N GLN A 182 -55.28 -0.79 -26.76
CA GLN A 182 -54.52 0.47 -26.76
C GLN A 182 -54.77 1.28 -25.48
N ARG A 183 -53.77 2.09 -25.06
CA ARG A 183 -53.98 3.49 -24.60
C ARG A 183 -52.65 4.26 -24.61
N GLY A 184 -52.74 5.58 -24.79
CA GLY A 184 -51.64 6.41 -25.30
C GLY A 184 -50.52 6.73 -24.30
N LYS A 185 -49.36 7.13 -24.85
CA LYS A 185 -48.23 7.69 -24.09
C LYS A 185 -48.29 9.22 -24.15
N ALA A 186 -48.26 9.87 -22.99
CA ALA A 186 -47.84 11.27 -22.87
C ALA A 186 -46.31 11.36 -22.96
N ALA A 187 -45.79 12.50 -23.44
CA ALA A 187 -44.35 12.77 -23.50
C ALA A 187 -43.81 13.19 -22.11
N PRO A 188 -42.59 12.78 -21.71
CA PRO A 188 -41.96 13.29 -20.51
C PRO A 188 -41.41 14.71 -20.75
N GLN A 189 -41.76 15.65 -19.87
CA GLN A 189 -41.09 16.94 -19.79
C GLN A 189 -39.67 16.75 -19.24
N VAL A 190 -38.69 17.45 -19.82
CA VAL A 190 -37.32 17.53 -19.34
C VAL A 190 -37.14 18.89 -18.66
N SER A 191 -36.89 18.89 -17.35
CA SER A 191 -36.56 20.10 -16.60
C SER A 191 -35.15 20.61 -16.99
N PRO A 192 -34.93 21.94 -17.07
CA PRO A 192 -33.61 22.48 -17.36
C PRO A 192 -32.61 22.24 -16.21
N PRO A 193 -31.31 22.09 -16.50
CA PRO A 193 -30.29 21.88 -15.48
C PRO A 193 -30.08 23.12 -14.60
N THR A 194 -29.83 22.91 -13.31
CA THR A 194 -29.48 23.95 -12.33
C THR A 194 -28.09 24.54 -12.58
N ASP A 195 -27.85 25.78 -12.16
CA ASP A 195 -26.60 26.51 -12.40
C ASP A 195 -25.34 25.76 -11.92
N GLU A 196 -25.45 25.02 -10.83
CA GLU A 196 -24.36 24.19 -10.29
C GLU A 196 -23.94 23.08 -11.27
N SER A 197 -24.90 22.47 -11.99
CA SER A 197 -24.58 21.49 -13.03
C SER A 197 -24.02 22.13 -14.31
N ARG A 198 -24.34 23.40 -14.60
CA ARG A 198 -23.63 24.20 -15.62
C ARG A 198 -22.20 24.52 -15.20
N LEU A 199 -21.96 24.85 -13.93
CA LEU A 199 -20.62 25.12 -13.42
C LEU A 199 -19.73 23.87 -13.49
N LEU A 200 -20.27 22.70 -13.14
CA LEU A 200 -19.59 21.41 -13.27
C LEU A 200 -19.35 21.01 -14.74
N GLU A 201 -20.28 21.30 -15.64
CA GLU A 201 -20.12 21.11 -17.09
C GLU A 201 -19.05 22.07 -17.68
N MET A 202 -18.93 23.30 -17.15
CA MET A 202 -17.89 24.25 -17.55
C MET A 202 -16.50 23.89 -17.01
N LEU A 203 -16.40 23.40 -15.77
CA LEU A 203 -15.14 22.92 -15.19
C LEU A 203 -14.61 21.66 -15.90
N ARG A 204 -15.47 20.91 -16.58
CA ARG A 204 -15.09 19.79 -17.48
C ARG A 204 -14.61 20.23 -18.87
N ARG A 205 -14.68 21.53 -19.21
CA ARG A 205 -14.49 22.05 -20.57
C ARG A 205 -13.22 22.86 -20.79
N THR A 206 -12.22 22.76 -19.92
CA THR A 206 -10.85 23.08 -20.33
C THR A 206 -10.32 21.87 -21.13
N PRO A 207 -10.23 21.92 -22.47
CA PRO A 207 -9.58 20.84 -23.19
C PRO A 207 -8.13 20.73 -22.70
N PRO A 208 -7.55 19.52 -22.59
CA PRO A 208 -6.13 19.41 -22.36
C PRO A 208 -5.38 20.19 -23.45
N PRO A 209 -4.20 20.78 -23.15
CA PRO A 209 -3.39 21.43 -24.16
C PRO A 209 -3.16 20.47 -25.33
N ALA A 210 -3.16 21.00 -26.56
CA ALA A 210 -2.97 20.18 -27.76
C ALA A 210 -1.68 19.35 -27.63
N PRO A 211 -1.71 18.05 -27.94
CA PRO A 211 -0.57 17.18 -27.70
C PRO A 211 0.65 17.66 -28.48
N TYR A 212 1.80 17.69 -27.80
CA TYR A 212 3.09 18.06 -28.40
C TYR A 212 3.46 17.08 -29.52
N ARG A 213 4.18 17.55 -30.55
CA ARG A 213 4.66 16.63 -31.59
C ARG A 213 5.75 15.72 -30.99
N PRO A 214 5.79 14.40 -31.28
CA PRO A 214 6.67 13.47 -30.56
C PRO A 214 8.14 13.90 -30.44
N GLU A 215 8.72 14.47 -31.51
CA GLU A 215 10.13 14.91 -31.55
C GLU A 215 10.36 16.38 -31.13
N GLU A 216 9.30 17.14 -30.84
CA GLU A 216 9.39 18.53 -30.38
C GLU A 216 10.19 18.63 -29.08
N LYS A 217 11.05 19.64 -28.96
CA LYS A 217 11.76 19.91 -27.70
C LYS A 217 10.95 20.86 -26.84
N VAL A 218 10.34 20.32 -25.80
CA VAL A 218 9.47 21.02 -24.84
C VAL A 218 10.29 21.37 -23.60
N ALA A 219 10.30 22.65 -23.21
CA ALA A 219 10.87 23.08 -21.94
C ALA A 219 9.99 22.60 -20.78
N VAL A 220 10.59 21.94 -19.79
CA VAL A 220 9.85 21.36 -18.64
C VAL A 220 9.10 22.44 -17.85
N SER A 221 9.62 23.66 -17.79
CA SER A 221 8.95 24.83 -17.19
C SER A 221 7.67 25.29 -17.92
N ARG A 222 7.38 24.77 -19.12
CA ARG A 222 6.12 25.00 -19.85
C ARG A 222 5.09 23.89 -19.64
N ILE A 223 5.48 22.78 -19.01
CA ILE A 223 4.59 21.64 -18.77
C ILE A 223 3.78 21.93 -17.49
N MET A 224 2.46 21.84 -17.59
CA MET A 224 1.57 22.12 -16.48
C MET A 224 1.66 21.02 -15.42
N GLY A 225 2.13 21.38 -14.22
CA GLY A 225 2.15 20.50 -13.06
C GLY A 225 0.78 20.34 -12.37
N PRO A 226 0.75 19.85 -11.12
CA PRO A 226 -0.49 19.68 -10.36
C PRO A 226 -1.21 21.00 -10.09
N THR A 227 -2.49 21.08 -10.45
CA THR A 227 -3.30 22.32 -10.42
C THR A 227 -4.25 22.45 -9.23
N VAL A 228 -4.34 21.41 -8.39
CA VAL A 228 -5.22 21.39 -7.20
C VAL A 228 -4.83 22.51 -6.24
N LYS A 229 -5.82 23.16 -5.61
CA LYS A 229 -5.57 24.27 -4.69
C LYS A 229 -4.99 23.77 -3.36
N SER A 230 -4.21 24.63 -2.69
CA SER A 230 -3.83 24.43 -1.27
C SER A 230 -4.96 24.88 -0.36
N HIS A 231 -4.97 24.42 0.89
CA HIS A 231 -5.95 24.88 1.90
C HIS A 231 -5.71 26.35 2.29
N PRO A 232 -6.72 27.05 2.83
CA PRO A 232 -6.58 28.39 3.37
C PRO A 232 -5.88 28.36 4.75
N TRP A 233 -4.61 27.94 4.78
CA TRP A 233 -3.83 27.69 5.99
C TRP A 233 -3.82 28.84 7.00
N GLU A 234 -3.70 30.09 6.54
CA GLU A 234 -3.78 31.28 7.40
C GLU A 234 -5.09 31.36 8.19
N LYS A 235 -6.22 31.05 7.54
CA LYS A 235 -7.55 31.06 8.18
C LYS A 235 -7.70 29.90 9.16
N MET A 236 -7.12 28.75 8.85
CA MET A 236 -7.13 27.55 9.71
C MET A 236 -6.21 27.71 10.93
N LEU A 237 -5.06 28.38 10.76
CA LEU A 237 -4.15 28.73 11.84
C LEU A 237 -4.82 29.71 12.82
N ALA A 238 -5.64 30.63 12.32
CA ALA A 238 -6.45 31.56 13.11
C ALA A 238 -5.61 32.38 14.12
N GLY A 239 -4.41 32.79 13.71
CA GLY A 239 -3.47 33.56 14.54
C GLY A 239 -2.73 32.78 15.62
N ARG A 240 -2.94 31.45 15.73
CA ARG A 240 -2.18 30.59 16.65
C ARG A 240 -0.70 30.56 16.27
N LYS A 241 0.18 30.54 17.28
CA LYS A 241 1.65 30.50 17.13
C LYS A 241 2.21 29.34 17.95
N PRO A 242 2.20 28.10 17.41
CA PRO A 242 2.82 26.96 18.07
C PRO A 242 4.35 27.03 18.00
N GLU A 243 5.01 26.25 18.85
CA GLU A 243 6.45 26.07 18.77
C GLU A 243 6.83 25.29 17.51
N ILE A 244 7.70 25.88 16.69
CA ILE A 244 8.32 25.27 15.51
C ILE A 244 9.77 24.89 15.82
N SER A 245 10.28 23.87 15.14
CA SER A 245 11.68 23.47 15.29
C SER A 245 12.63 24.49 14.67
N PRO A 246 13.74 24.85 15.33
CA PRO A 246 14.83 25.59 14.70
C PRO A 246 15.37 24.87 13.45
N LEU A 247 15.40 23.53 13.44
CA LEU A 247 15.86 22.76 12.28
C LEU A 247 14.90 22.86 11.08
N ALA A 248 13.60 23.11 11.30
CA ALA A 248 12.65 23.33 10.20
C ALA A 248 12.90 24.66 9.47
N LEU A 249 13.53 25.65 10.11
CA LEU A 249 13.97 26.88 9.45
C LEU A 249 15.21 26.67 8.56
N SER A 250 15.96 25.58 8.77
CA SER A 250 17.12 25.19 7.95
C SER A 250 16.74 24.37 6.71
N VAL A 251 15.46 24.11 6.48
CA VAL A 251 14.94 23.19 5.46
C VAL A 251 14.13 23.95 4.40
N PRO A 252 14.40 23.76 3.10
CA PRO A 252 13.56 24.29 2.03
C PRO A 252 12.10 23.83 2.16
N GLU A 253 11.13 24.67 1.81
CA GLU A 253 9.70 24.30 1.93
C GLU A 253 9.31 23.05 1.12
N ASP A 254 10.02 22.76 0.04
CA ASP A 254 9.77 21.70 -0.94
C ASP A 254 10.64 20.44 -0.72
N PHE A 255 11.18 20.27 0.49
CA PHE A 255 11.91 19.07 0.93
C PHE A 255 11.10 18.31 2.00
N TYR A 256 11.31 17.00 2.15
CA TYR A 256 10.76 16.27 3.30
C TYR A 256 11.50 16.63 4.59
N PHE A 257 10.87 16.45 5.74
CA PHE A 257 11.49 16.74 7.04
C PHE A 257 11.21 15.64 8.04
N ALA A 258 12.25 15.10 8.68
CA ALA A 258 12.12 14.13 9.76
C ALA A 258 12.98 14.57 10.96
N GLU A 259 12.38 15.18 11.98
CA GLU A 259 13.03 15.63 13.23
C GLU A 259 13.00 14.53 14.29
N PHE A 260 14.09 14.35 15.04
CA PHE A 260 14.17 13.49 16.22
C PHE A 260 14.80 14.23 17.39
N ARG A 261 14.26 14.01 18.59
CA ARG A 261 14.68 14.72 19.82
C ARG A 261 16.07 14.38 20.32
N THR A 262 16.64 13.26 19.88
CA THR A 262 18.06 12.93 20.07
C THR A 262 18.53 12.08 18.89
N LEU A 263 19.84 12.01 18.69
CA LEU A 263 20.42 11.10 17.70
C LEU A 263 20.13 9.63 18.06
N THR A 264 20.13 9.28 19.35
CA THR A 264 19.71 7.93 19.79
C THR A 264 18.27 7.60 19.38
N LYS A 265 17.33 8.55 19.40
CA LYS A 265 15.94 8.29 18.92
C LYS A 265 15.81 8.19 17.41
N MET A 266 16.66 8.87 16.64
CA MET A 266 16.77 8.62 15.21
C MET A 266 17.31 7.22 14.93
N LEU A 267 18.32 6.77 15.69
CA LEU A 267 18.90 5.43 15.56
C LEU A 267 17.94 4.33 16.01
N ASP A 268 17.21 4.50 17.12
CA ASP A 268 16.15 3.57 17.55
C ASP A 268 15.08 3.41 16.46
N ALA A 269 14.67 4.52 15.83
CA ALA A 269 13.67 4.51 14.75
C ALA A 269 14.22 3.87 13.47
N TYR A 270 15.51 4.10 13.14
CA TYR A 270 16.20 3.45 12.03
C TYR A 270 16.33 1.94 12.25
N ASP A 271 16.81 1.49 13.41
CA ASP A 271 17.00 0.07 13.72
C ASP A 271 15.66 -0.68 13.71
N ALA A 272 14.61 -0.06 14.26
CA ALA A 272 13.25 -0.59 14.16
C ALA A 272 12.78 -0.64 12.71
N GLY A 273 13.01 0.42 11.93
CA GLY A 273 12.67 0.48 10.51
C GLY A 273 13.40 -0.56 9.65
N ASP A 274 14.66 -0.84 9.95
CA ASP A 274 15.49 -1.83 9.26
C ASP A 274 15.05 -3.26 9.62
N LEU A 275 14.77 -3.54 10.91
CA LEU A 275 14.18 -4.80 11.36
C LEU A 275 12.82 -5.06 10.70
N TRP A 276 11.90 -4.10 10.76
CA TRP A 276 10.60 -4.21 10.12
C TRP A 276 10.73 -4.29 8.59
N GLY A 277 11.69 -3.59 7.98
CA GLY A 277 11.92 -3.64 6.54
C GLY A 277 12.44 -5.01 6.08
N ALA A 278 13.50 -5.51 6.72
CA ALA A 278 14.15 -6.78 6.41
C ALA A 278 13.24 -8.01 6.64
N HIS A 279 12.25 -7.91 7.52
CA HIS A 279 11.28 -8.98 7.73
C HIS A 279 9.96 -8.74 7.00
N LEU A 280 9.26 -7.62 7.22
CA LEU A 280 7.91 -7.42 6.67
C LEU A 280 7.89 -7.30 5.13
N PHE A 281 8.82 -6.55 4.54
CA PHE A 281 8.83 -6.39 3.07
C PHE A 281 9.34 -7.65 2.37
N ASN A 282 10.40 -8.29 2.87
CA ASN A 282 10.88 -9.56 2.32
C ASN A 282 9.79 -10.65 2.39
N GLN A 283 9.03 -10.73 3.49
CA GLN A 283 7.90 -11.66 3.65
C GLN A 283 6.68 -11.30 2.79
N ALA A 284 6.45 -10.02 2.49
CA ALA A 284 5.35 -9.56 1.64
C ALA A 284 5.63 -9.71 0.13
N PHE A 285 6.90 -9.50 -0.29
CA PHE A 285 7.31 -9.57 -1.69
C PHE A 285 7.99 -10.90 -2.08
N ARG A 286 8.28 -11.79 -1.11
CA ARG A 286 9.01 -13.06 -1.28
C ARG A 286 10.43 -12.88 -1.84
N GLU A 287 11.04 -11.72 -1.60
CA GLU A 287 12.41 -11.40 -1.99
C GLU A 287 13.40 -11.80 -0.88
N ALA A 288 14.52 -12.45 -1.24
CA ALA A 288 15.63 -12.73 -0.34
C ALA A 288 16.79 -11.72 -0.47
N GLN A 289 16.62 -10.65 -1.27
CA GLN A 289 17.69 -9.71 -1.61
C GLN A 289 17.54 -8.38 -0.85
N THR A 290 18.30 -8.23 0.23
CA THR A 290 18.41 -6.94 0.93
C THR A 290 19.27 -5.97 0.13
N LEU A 291 18.68 -4.86 -0.34
CA LEU A 291 19.39 -3.81 -1.10
C LEU A 291 20.32 -2.92 -0.25
N SER A 292 20.45 -3.23 1.05
CA SER A 292 21.29 -2.59 2.08
C SER A 292 21.36 -1.07 1.99
N VAL A 293 20.19 -0.44 1.81
CA VAL A 293 20.04 1.00 1.56
C VAL A 293 20.65 1.83 2.69
N GLY A 294 20.40 1.44 3.94
CA GLY A 294 20.94 2.12 5.11
C GLY A 294 22.46 2.04 5.22
N GLU A 295 23.07 0.87 4.99
CA GLU A 295 24.54 0.73 4.94
C GLU A 295 25.16 1.55 3.80
N ARG A 296 24.52 1.56 2.62
CA ARG A 296 24.94 2.40 1.49
C ARG A 296 24.91 3.89 1.84
N LEU A 297 23.85 4.37 2.50
CA LEU A 297 23.73 5.76 2.91
C LEU A 297 24.73 6.14 4.02
N LYS A 298 24.93 5.28 5.02
CA LYS A 298 25.96 5.47 6.07
C LYS A 298 27.36 5.56 5.46
N LYS A 299 27.69 4.69 4.50
CA LYS A 299 28.96 4.71 3.76
C LYS A 299 29.09 5.98 2.90
N GLN A 300 28.04 6.38 2.18
CA GLN A 300 28.04 7.60 1.37
C GLN A 300 28.31 8.85 2.22
N LEU A 301 27.60 8.99 3.35
CA LEU A 301 27.70 10.12 4.28
C LEU A 301 28.93 10.03 5.21
N ALA A 302 29.74 8.98 5.12
CA ALA A 302 30.87 8.71 6.02
C ALA A 302 30.48 8.80 7.52
N ILE A 303 29.45 8.05 7.93
CA ILE A 303 28.95 8.03 9.32
C ILE A 303 29.03 6.62 9.90
N GLU A 304 29.64 6.51 11.09
CA GLU A 304 29.67 5.28 11.88
C GLU A 304 28.57 5.32 12.95
N ALA A 305 27.58 4.43 12.84
CA ALA A 305 26.43 4.32 13.75
C ALA A 305 26.62 3.18 14.78
N ASP A 306 27.77 3.15 15.44
CA ASP A 306 28.06 2.15 16.49
C ASP A 306 27.14 2.38 17.72
N PRO A 307 26.39 1.35 18.19
CA PRO A 307 25.56 1.45 19.40
C PRO A 307 26.32 1.91 20.65
N THR A 308 27.61 1.61 20.76
CA THR A 308 28.46 2.04 21.90
C THR A 308 28.69 3.56 21.93
N MET A 309 28.50 4.26 20.80
CA MET A 309 28.64 5.72 20.71
C MET A 309 27.38 6.49 21.10
N ARG A 310 26.24 5.83 21.35
CA ARG A 310 24.98 6.49 21.75
C ARG A 310 25.11 7.46 22.94
N PRO A 311 25.79 7.11 24.06
CA PRO A 311 25.98 8.04 25.18
C PRO A 311 26.81 9.27 24.83
N PHE A 312 27.80 9.13 23.92
CA PHE A 312 28.55 10.27 23.40
C PHE A 312 27.65 11.17 22.54
N TYR A 313 26.84 10.58 21.67
CA TYR A 313 25.92 11.32 20.81
C TYR A 313 24.85 12.10 21.59
N ASP A 314 24.24 11.52 22.63
CA ASP A 314 23.26 12.22 23.47
C ASP A 314 23.88 13.37 24.30
N LEU A 315 25.18 13.29 24.61
CA LEU A 315 25.94 14.37 25.26
C LEU A 315 26.21 15.56 24.32
N VAL A 316 26.57 15.30 23.06
CA VAL A 316 27.04 16.36 22.14
C VAL A 316 25.98 16.89 21.17
N VAL A 317 24.94 16.11 20.84
CA VAL A 317 23.84 16.51 19.94
C VAL A 317 22.61 16.89 20.76
N GLU A 318 21.91 17.96 20.40
CA GLU A 318 20.63 18.36 21.00
C GLU A 318 19.45 17.74 20.25
N ASP A 319 19.28 18.01 18.96
CA ASP A 319 18.34 17.33 18.07
C ASP A 319 18.96 17.11 16.69
N VAL A 320 18.34 16.23 15.91
CA VAL A 320 18.76 15.87 14.56
C VAL A 320 17.56 15.90 13.62
N ALA A 321 17.77 16.33 12.37
CA ALA A 321 16.77 16.22 11.31
C ALA A 321 17.36 15.59 10.05
N VAL A 322 16.54 14.81 9.35
CA VAL A 322 16.82 14.25 8.02
C VAL A 322 15.94 14.95 6.99
N THR A 323 16.50 15.36 5.86
CA THR A 323 15.80 16.08 4.79
C THR A 323 16.37 15.75 3.41
N GLY A 324 15.57 15.90 2.37
CA GLY A 324 15.96 15.66 0.97
C GLY A 324 14.83 15.99 -0.01
N SER A 325 15.15 15.98 -1.30
CA SER A 325 14.29 16.51 -2.36
C SER A 325 13.33 15.50 -3.01
N ASP A 326 13.51 14.20 -2.76
CA ASP A 326 12.61 13.11 -3.17
C ASP A 326 12.71 11.89 -2.22
N LEU A 327 11.96 10.81 -2.48
CA LEU A 327 11.93 9.59 -1.65
C LEU A 327 12.63 8.37 -2.27
N PHE A 328 13.36 8.52 -3.39
CA PHE A 328 13.95 7.43 -4.19
C PHE A 328 15.32 6.96 -3.65
N ALA A 329 15.42 6.83 -2.31
CA ALA A 329 16.64 6.46 -1.60
C ALA A 329 17.10 5.03 -1.93
N ARG A 330 16.16 4.15 -2.32
CA ARG A 330 16.43 2.76 -2.69
C ARG A 330 17.37 2.66 -3.89
N GLU A 331 17.19 3.52 -4.88
CA GLU A 331 17.99 3.65 -6.11
C GLU A 331 19.20 4.59 -5.90
N GLY A 332 19.02 5.69 -5.17
CA GLY A 332 20.08 6.65 -4.82
C GLY A 332 19.59 8.10 -4.84
N SER A 333 19.02 8.57 -3.73
CA SER A 333 18.46 9.93 -3.59
C SER A 333 19.40 10.85 -2.79
N ASP A 334 19.08 12.15 -2.76
CA ASP A 334 19.73 13.10 -1.87
C ASP A 334 19.22 12.97 -0.44
N VAL A 335 20.16 12.90 0.50
CA VAL A 335 19.91 12.83 1.94
C VAL A 335 20.84 13.82 2.62
N THR A 336 20.25 14.71 3.41
CA THR A 336 20.94 15.71 4.22
C THR A 336 20.55 15.54 5.68
N LEU A 337 21.57 15.48 6.54
CA LEU A 337 21.44 15.45 7.98
C LEU A 337 21.79 16.84 8.54
N LEU A 338 20.95 17.31 9.44
CA LEU A 338 21.09 18.55 10.19
C LEU A 338 21.24 18.18 11.66
N PHE A 339 22.32 18.60 12.31
CA PHE A 339 22.54 18.36 13.73
C PHE A 339 22.59 19.70 14.46
N ARG A 340 21.75 19.87 15.49
CA ARG A 340 21.94 20.95 16.46
C ARG A 340 22.86 20.43 17.55
N VAL A 341 23.95 21.13 17.83
CA VAL A 341 25.11 20.59 18.55
C VAL A 341 25.36 21.39 19.82
N LYS A 342 25.30 20.70 20.97
CA LYS A 342 25.60 21.22 22.31
C LYS A 342 27.09 21.51 22.51
N GLN A 343 27.95 20.68 21.91
CA GLN A 343 29.41 20.74 22.09
C GLN A 343 30.14 20.71 20.73
N PRO A 344 30.17 21.83 19.98
CA PRO A 344 30.63 21.87 18.59
C PRO A 344 32.05 21.33 18.37
N LEU A 345 33.00 21.61 19.27
CA LEU A 345 34.39 21.17 19.13
C LEU A 345 34.54 19.64 19.20
N LEU A 346 33.84 18.96 20.12
CA LEU A 346 33.91 17.50 20.25
C LEU A 346 33.19 16.80 19.09
N PHE A 347 32.03 17.32 18.68
CA PHE A 347 31.28 16.79 17.56
C PHE A 347 32.04 16.97 16.24
N GLY A 348 32.54 18.18 15.97
CA GLY A 348 33.32 18.51 14.78
C GLY A 348 34.58 17.65 14.67
N GLY A 349 35.35 17.49 15.75
CA GLY A 349 36.51 16.60 15.77
C GLY A 349 36.19 15.13 15.47
N LYS A 350 35.03 14.63 15.92
CA LYS A 350 34.56 13.28 15.59
C LYS A 350 34.07 13.17 14.13
N MET A 351 33.35 14.17 13.63
CA MET A 351 32.88 14.23 12.24
C MET A 351 34.04 14.29 11.24
N GLU A 352 35.08 15.04 11.56
CA GLU A 352 36.34 15.14 10.81
C GLU A 352 37.12 13.83 10.84
N GLY A 353 37.22 13.19 12.01
CA GLY A 353 37.84 11.87 12.16
C GLY A 353 37.22 10.78 11.29
N PHE A 354 35.90 10.84 11.02
CA PHE A 354 35.26 9.94 10.06
C PHE A 354 35.71 10.19 8.61
N LEU A 355 35.91 11.45 8.21
CA LEU A 355 36.42 11.79 6.88
C LEU A 355 37.87 11.29 6.71
N ASP A 356 38.70 11.48 7.73
CA ASP A 356 40.09 10.99 7.77
C ASP A 356 40.18 9.46 7.73
N ASN A 357 39.30 8.75 8.45
CA ASN A 357 39.20 7.29 8.37
C ASN A 357 38.91 6.83 6.94
N VAL A 358 37.98 7.48 6.25
CA VAL A 358 37.66 7.17 4.85
C VAL A 358 38.83 7.47 3.91
N VAL A 359 39.49 8.63 4.04
CA VAL A 359 40.67 8.98 3.23
C VAL A 359 41.81 7.96 3.41
N ARG A 360 42.02 7.44 4.63
CA ARG A 360 43.00 6.37 4.89
C ARG A 360 42.58 5.02 4.30
N ALA A 361 41.29 4.70 4.31
CA ALA A 361 40.76 3.42 3.82
C ALA A 361 40.53 3.39 2.29
N ARG A 362 40.44 4.54 1.62
CA ARG A 362 40.07 4.69 0.22
C ARG A 362 41.04 5.62 -0.52
N PRO A 363 42.12 5.10 -1.14
CA PRO A 363 43.06 5.88 -1.94
C PRO A 363 42.42 6.57 -3.17
N ASP A 364 41.24 6.12 -3.59
CA ASP A 364 40.42 6.70 -4.66
C ASP A 364 39.50 7.84 -4.18
N ALA A 365 39.45 8.11 -2.87
CA ALA A 365 38.63 9.18 -2.32
C ALA A 365 39.30 10.55 -2.49
N ARG A 366 38.64 11.44 -3.26
CA ARG A 366 39.07 12.81 -3.48
C ARG A 366 38.46 13.73 -2.44
N ARG A 367 39.30 14.34 -1.60
CA ARG A 367 38.94 15.42 -0.66
C ARG A 367 39.14 16.78 -1.32
N THR A 368 38.15 17.67 -1.23
CA THR A 368 38.19 19.05 -1.71
C THR A 368 37.51 19.99 -0.72
N THR A 369 37.90 21.25 -0.68
CA THR A 369 37.19 22.31 0.05
C THR A 369 36.48 23.25 -0.92
N GLY A 370 35.45 23.95 -0.44
CA GLY A 370 34.73 24.95 -1.19
C GLY A 370 33.99 25.93 -0.29
N GLN A 371 33.37 26.94 -0.88
CA GLN A 371 32.54 27.92 -0.17
C GLN A 371 31.22 28.14 -0.93
N TYR A 372 30.13 28.36 -0.19
CA TYR A 372 28.82 28.71 -0.74
C TYR A 372 28.08 29.64 0.21
N LEU A 373 27.60 30.79 -0.27
CA LEU A 373 26.95 31.84 0.54
C LEU A 373 27.72 32.23 1.82
N GLY A 374 29.06 32.21 1.75
CA GLY A 374 29.95 32.50 2.88
C GLY A 374 30.25 31.30 3.79
N VAL A 375 29.54 30.18 3.65
CA VAL A 375 29.77 28.94 4.40
C VAL A 375 30.87 28.12 3.72
N GLU A 376 31.94 27.82 4.45
CA GLU A 376 32.97 26.87 4.01
C GLU A 376 32.49 25.43 4.19
N PHE A 377 32.86 24.54 3.27
CA PHE A 377 32.53 23.12 3.32
C PHE A 377 33.69 22.23 2.88
N VAL A 378 33.74 21.03 3.46
CA VAL A 378 34.59 19.92 3.00
C VAL A 378 33.71 18.97 2.18
N GLN A 379 34.18 18.57 1.01
CA GLN A 379 33.58 17.54 0.18
C GLN A 379 34.55 16.36 0.02
N LEU A 380 34.04 15.14 0.16
CA LEU A 380 34.78 13.89 -0.03
C LEU A 380 33.98 12.97 -0.95
N THR A 381 34.57 12.57 -2.08
CA THR A 381 33.89 11.80 -3.14
C THR A 381 34.79 10.71 -3.72
N THR A 382 34.24 9.53 -3.99
CA THR A 382 34.87 8.47 -4.81
C THR A 382 34.23 8.40 -6.21
N PRO A 383 34.92 7.89 -7.25
CA PRO A 383 34.43 7.89 -8.64
C PRO A 383 33.03 7.27 -8.86
N GLU A 384 32.73 6.13 -8.22
CA GLU A 384 31.43 5.45 -8.32
C GLU A 384 30.45 5.82 -7.20
N ARG A 385 30.68 6.96 -6.52
CA ARG A 385 29.81 7.51 -5.46
C ARG A 385 29.57 6.55 -4.29
N ASP A 386 30.54 5.69 -4.02
CA ASP A 386 30.63 4.80 -2.86
C ASP A 386 30.70 5.62 -1.55
N VAL A 387 31.47 6.71 -1.60
CA VAL A 387 31.49 7.83 -0.66
C VAL A 387 31.11 9.08 -1.45
N SER A 388 30.22 9.89 -0.88
CA SER A 388 29.85 11.20 -1.39
C SER A 388 29.28 11.97 -0.20
N VAL A 389 30.10 12.80 0.43
CA VAL A 389 29.72 13.58 1.61
C VAL A 389 30.21 15.02 1.47
N ILE A 390 29.33 15.96 1.77
CA ILE A 390 29.59 17.39 1.95
C ILE A 390 29.31 17.68 3.41
N SER A 391 30.30 18.19 4.15
CA SER A 391 30.22 18.51 5.59
C SER A 391 30.53 20.00 5.79
N ALA A 392 29.71 20.69 6.58
CA ALA A 392 29.92 22.11 6.91
C ALA A 392 29.27 22.49 8.25
N ASP A 393 29.79 23.55 8.86
CA ASP A 393 29.26 24.16 10.08
C ASP A 393 28.76 25.60 9.75
N PRO A 394 27.58 25.75 9.13
CA PRO A 394 27.12 27.04 8.60
C PRO A 394 26.87 28.12 9.66
N GLU A 395 26.60 27.72 10.91
CA GLU A 395 26.31 28.59 12.06
C GLU A 395 26.78 27.93 13.36
N PRO A 396 27.12 28.70 14.42
CA PRO A 396 27.55 28.12 15.69
C PRO A 396 26.49 27.16 16.28
N GLY A 397 26.87 25.89 16.43
CA GLY A 397 25.97 24.86 16.95
C GLY A 397 25.05 24.22 15.91
N LEU A 398 25.24 24.45 14.61
CA LEU A 398 24.56 23.74 13.52
C LEU A 398 25.59 23.08 12.60
N HIS A 399 25.56 21.75 12.52
CA HIS A 399 26.34 20.97 11.54
C HIS A 399 25.42 20.43 10.45
N VAL A 400 25.87 20.52 9.19
CA VAL A 400 25.15 20.04 8.01
C VAL A 400 26.01 19.00 7.30
N ARG A 401 25.42 17.84 7.01
CA ARG A 401 26.08 16.76 6.28
C ARG A 401 25.17 16.20 5.20
N SER A 402 25.51 16.39 3.93
CA SER A 402 24.70 15.97 2.78
C SER A 402 25.45 15.00 1.87
N ASN A 403 24.75 14.06 1.23
CA ASN A 403 25.36 13.25 0.17
C ASN A 403 25.32 13.92 -1.22
N SER A 404 24.70 15.09 -1.34
CA SER A 404 24.49 15.83 -2.58
C SER A 404 24.88 17.30 -2.49
N LEU A 405 25.69 17.79 -3.44
CA LEU A 405 26.09 19.20 -3.45
C LEU A 405 24.92 20.12 -3.81
N ALA A 406 23.98 19.67 -4.64
CA ALA A 406 22.79 20.45 -5.01
C ALA A 406 21.81 20.58 -3.82
N ALA A 407 21.55 19.47 -3.10
CA ALA A 407 20.74 19.49 -1.88
C ALA A 407 21.41 20.31 -0.76
N PHE A 408 22.73 20.16 -0.58
CA PHE A 408 23.52 20.98 0.35
C PHE A 408 23.33 22.48 0.07
N ARG A 409 23.48 22.92 -1.18
CA ARG A 409 23.28 24.33 -1.56
C ARG A 409 21.87 24.84 -1.24
N ARG A 410 20.83 24.05 -1.53
CA ARG A 410 19.43 24.36 -1.16
C ARG A 410 19.26 24.55 0.35
N VAL A 411 19.84 23.66 1.15
CA VAL A 411 19.82 23.74 2.62
C VAL A 411 20.58 24.96 3.13
N ILE A 412 21.78 25.27 2.63
CA ILE A 412 22.51 26.49 3.02
C ILE A 412 21.74 27.76 2.63
N ALA A 413 21.08 27.78 1.46
CA ALA A 413 20.25 28.90 1.03
C ALA A 413 19.01 29.08 1.93
N ALA A 414 18.40 28.00 2.42
CA ALA A 414 17.34 28.04 3.42
C ALA A 414 17.87 28.60 4.77
N ILE A 415 19.00 28.09 5.27
CA ILE A 415 19.64 28.58 6.51
C ILE A 415 19.93 30.09 6.42
N LYS A 416 20.50 30.57 5.31
CA LYS A 416 20.80 31.99 5.10
C LYS A 416 19.58 32.83 4.66
N GLY A 417 18.40 32.21 4.50
CA GLY A 417 17.15 32.86 4.09
C GLY A 417 17.15 33.43 2.67
N ARG A 418 18.19 33.17 1.87
CA ARG A 418 18.38 33.74 0.53
C ARG A 418 19.22 32.84 -0.37
N ASP A 419 18.96 32.90 -1.67
CA ASP A 419 19.74 32.20 -2.68
C ASP A 419 20.97 33.01 -3.16
N GLU A 420 21.73 32.46 -4.11
CA GLU A 420 22.89 33.12 -4.74
C GLU A 420 22.54 34.45 -5.44
N ALA A 421 21.29 34.62 -5.87
CA ALA A 421 20.79 35.85 -6.48
C ALA A 421 20.23 36.85 -5.44
N GLY A 422 20.33 36.55 -4.14
CA GLY A 422 19.82 37.37 -3.05
C GLY A 422 18.29 37.35 -2.91
N ARG A 423 17.59 36.44 -3.61
CA ARG A 423 16.13 36.28 -3.50
C ARG A 423 15.81 35.51 -2.23
N ALA A 424 14.73 35.90 -1.54
CA ALA A 424 14.26 35.20 -0.34
C ALA A 424 13.93 33.73 -0.65
N VAL A 425 14.37 32.83 0.21
CA VAL A 425 14.08 31.40 0.13
C VAL A 425 12.93 31.07 1.06
N GLN A 426 11.93 30.33 0.57
CA GLN A 426 10.85 29.80 1.41
C GLN A 426 11.36 28.61 2.23
N ARG A 427 11.14 28.66 3.55
CA ARG A 427 11.66 27.71 4.52
C ARG A 427 10.48 26.97 5.16
N LEU A 428 10.63 25.67 5.38
CA LEU A 428 9.56 24.85 5.94
C LEU A 428 9.02 25.39 7.27
N GLY A 429 9.91 25.86 8.15
CA GLY A 429 9.53 26.46 9.44
C GLY A 429 8.73 27.76 9.34
N ASP A 430 8.81 28.51 8.23
CA ASP A 430 8.00 29.71 8.01
C ASP A 430 6.60 29.38 7.46
N ALA A 431 6.38 28.17 6.95
CA ALA A 431 5.14 27.80 6.29
C ALA A 431 3.94 27.79 7.28
N THR A 432 2.89 28.53 6.92
CA THR A 432 1.65 28.59 7.72
C THR A 432 0.96 27.24 7.86
N GLU A 433 1.16 26.36 6.87
CA GLU A 433 0.79 24.95 6.89
C GLU A 433 1.51 24.18 8.01
N PHE A 434 2.85 24.23 8.03
CA PHE A 434 3.68 23.57 9.03
C PHE A 434 3.32 24.05 10.44
N ALA A 435 3.16 25.37 10.60
CA ALA A 435 2.64 25.95 11.84
C ALA A 435 1.26 25.37 12.20
N TYR A 436 0.29 25.33 11.28
CA TYR A 436 -1.02 24.74 11.56
C TYR A 436 -0.92 23.29 12.03
N ILE A 437 -0.09 22.47 11.39
CA ILE A 437 0.14 21.07 11.76
C ILE A 437 0.78 20.95 13.15
N ARG A 438 1.72 21.83 13.53
CA ARG A 438 2.25 21.88 14.92
C ARG A 438 1.21 22.37 15.96
N THR A 439 0.04 22.88 15.56
CA THR A 439 -1.10 23.03 16.50
C THR A 439 -1.83 21.72 16.79
N LEU A 440 -1.73 20.73 15.90
CA LEU A 440 -2.35 19.41 16.03
C LEU A 440 -1.39 18.37 16.62
N MET A 441 -0.10 18.46 16.27
CA MET A 441 0.99 17.70 16.88
C MET A 441 2.01 18.67 17.51
N PRO A 442 1.80 19.10 18.77
CA PRO A 442 2.70 20.03 19.44
C PRO A 442 4.11 19.46 19.64
N ARG A 443 5.12 20.30 19.40
CA ARG A 443 6.50 20.02 19.81
C ARG A 443 6.54 19.85 21.33
N GLY A 444 7.37 18.94 21.82
CA GLY A 444 7.49 18.65 23.25
C GLY A 444 6.48 17.63 23.82
N ASP A 445 5.43 17.22 23.08
CA ASP A 445 4.49 16.17 23.51
C ASP A 445 5.23 14.87 23.89
N ALA A 446 4.89 14.24 25.02
CA ALA A 446 5.56 13.02 25.49
C ALA A 446 5.44 11.82 24.52
N ARG A 447 4.46 11.86 23.61
CA ARG A 447 4.21 10.85 22.55
C ARG A 447 5.14 10.99 21.33
N GLU A 448 5.91 12.06 21.23
CA GLU A 448 6.80 12.34 20.10
C GLU A 448 8.26 12.09 20.51
N ASP A 449 8.85 11.02 19.99
CA ASP A 449 10.31 10.84 19.93
C ASP A 449 10.88 11.34 18.58
N GLY A 450 10.06 11.25 17.52
CA GLY A 450 10.32 11.83 16.21
C GLY A 450 9.05 12.29 15.48
N PHE A 451 9.23 13.21 14.53
CA PHE A 451 8.17 13.84 13.75
C PHE A 451 8.59 13.91 12.27
N ILE A 452 7.85 13.24 11.40
CA ILE A 452 8.05 13.21 9.94
C ILE A 452 6.96 14.04 9.28
N TYR A 453 7.34 14.86 8.31
CA TYR A 453 6.49 15.82 7.65
C TYR A 453 6.76 15.92 6.14
N LEU A 454 5.70 15.83 5.35
CA LEU A 454 5.68 16.07 3.91
C LEU A 454 4.74 17.25 3.64
N SER A 455 5.29 18.40 3.23
CA SER A 455 4.54 19.63 2.93
C SER A 455 3.75 19.56 1.63
N ASP A 456 2.76 20.44 1.44
CA ASP A 456 2.10 20.65 0.14
C ASP A 456 3.14 20.93 -0.98
N ALA A 457 4.13 21.78 -0.70
CA ALA A 457 5.20 22.09 -1.65
C ALA A 457 6.05 20.85 -2.03
N PHE A 458 6.41 20.01 -1.07
CA PHE A 458 7.13 18.75 -1.31
C PHE A 458 6.28 17.77 -2.13
N ILE A 459 5.00 17.59 -1.78
CA ILE A 459 4.11 16.67 -2.53
C ILE A 459 3.89 17.18 -3.97
N ARG A 460 3.75 18.49 -4.18
CA ARG A 460 3.70 19.10 -5.52
C ARG A 460 4.98 18.90 -6.32
N ARG A 461 6.15 18.98 -5.67
CA ARG A 461 7.44 18.63 -6.28
C ARG A 461 7.48 17.14 -6.64
N LEU A 462 7.01 16.26 -5.76
CA LEU A 462 7.03 14.81 -5.92
C LEU A 462 6.20 14.32 -7.13
N VAL A 463 5.10 15.01 -7.46
CA VAL A 463 4.28 14.75 -8.66
C VAL A 463 4.51 15.76 -9.80
N GLY A 464 5.45 16.69 -9.63
CA GLY A 464 5.75 17.76 -10.56
C GLY A 464 6.53 17.29 -11.80
N PRO A 465 6.49 18.06 -12.91
CA PRO A 465 7.06 17.62 -14.18
C PRO A 465 8.59 17.44 -14.11
N GLU A 466 9.31 18.34 -13.44
CA GLU A 466 10.78 18.26 -13.28
C GLU A 466 11.21 16.93 -12.66
N LEU A 467 10.70 16.60 -11.48
CA LEU A 467 11.11 15.37 -10.80
C LEU A 467 10.63 14.13 -11.55
N LYS A 468 9.37 14.10 -11.99
CA LYS A 468 8.81 12.91 -12.66
C LYS A 468 9.48 12.61 -13.98
N LEU A 469 9.80 13.61 -14.80
CA LEU A 469 10.50 13.42 -16.08
C LEU A 469 11.98 13.05 -15.87
N THR A 470 12.64 13.61 -14.86
CA THR A 470 14.00 13.22 -14.48
C THR A 470 14.05 11.77 -13.99
N GLU A 471 13.15 11.39 -13.07
CA GLU A 471 13.06 10.02 -12.55
C GLU A 471 12.75 9.01 -13.65
N ARG A 472 11.86 9.36 -14.60
CA ARG A 472 11.53 8.52 -15.76
C ARG A 472 12.76 8.21 -16.62
N ARG A 473 13.64 9.18 -16.87
CA ARG A 473 14.92 8.93 -17.57
C ARG A 473 15.90 8.12 -16.72
N ARG A 474 16.00 8.44 -15.43
CA ARG A 474 16.84 7.75 -14.45
C ARG A 474 16.48 6.27 -14.31
N LEU A 475 15.20 5.90 -14.32
CA LEU A 475 14.71 4.52 -14.29
C LEU A 475 15.00 3.74 -15.59
N VAL A 476 14.82 4.36 -16.76
CA VAL A 476 15.21 3.75 -18.05
C VAL A 476 16.72 3.49 -18.09
N CYS A 477 17.52 4.46 -17.64
CA CYS A 477 18.97 4.29 -17.53
C CYS A 477 19.34 3.16 -16.55
N TYR A 478 18.74 3.15 -15.36
CA TYR A 478 18.96 2.12 -14.33
C TYR A 478 18.67 0.70 -14.85
N ASN A 479 17.61 0.52 -15.64
CA ASN A 479 17.31 -0.76 -16.30
C ASN A 479 18.48 -1.21 -17.17
N HIS A 480 19.06 -0.33 -18.00
CA HIS A 480 20.24 -0.66 -18.80
C HIS A 480 21.46 -1.03 -17.93
N LEU A 481 21.69 -0.34 -16.80
CA LEU A 481 22.80 -0.68 -15.89
C LEU A 481 22.63 -2.07 -15.25
N ARG A 482 21.39 -2.46 -14.90
CA ARG A 482 21.08 -3.83 -14.45
C ARG A 482 21.29 -4.85 -15.56
N MET A 483 20.84 -4.58 -16.78
CA MET A 483 21.03 -5.47 -17.93
C MET A 483 22.51 -5.65 -18.28
N ILE A 484 23.37 -4.63 -18.12
CA ILE A 484 24.83 -4.78 -18.23
C ILE A 484 25.36 -5.78 -17.19
N GLY A 485 24.85 -5.75 -15.96
CA GLY A 485 25.20 -6.73 -14.93
C GLY A 485 24.74 -8.14 -15.26
N HIS A 486 23.51 -8.31 -15.74
CA HIS A 486 22.99 -9.60 -16.21
C HIS A 486 23.83 -10.15 -17.39
N ALA A 487 24.19 -9.31 -18.37
CA ALA A 487 25.08 -9.68 -19.46
C ALA A 487 26.49 -10.09 -18.98
N SER A 488 27.03 -9.38 -17.99
CA SER A 488 28.35 -9.65 -17.39
C SER A 488 28.37 -10.97 -16.61
N LEU A 489 27.29 -11.27 -15.88
CA LEU A 489 27.10 -12.53 -15.19
C LEU A 489 26.92 -13.70 -16.18
N LEU A 490 26.13 -13.51 -17.24
CA LEU A 490 25.98 -14.52 -18.31
C LEU A 490 27.35 -14.87 -18.90
N LEU A 491 28.12 -13.88 -19.37
CA LEU A 491 29.46 -14.11 -19.90
C LEU A 491 30.36 -14.83 -18.89
N ARG A 492 30.30 -14.46 -17.60
CA ARG A 492 31.05 -15.15 -16.53
C ARG A 492 30.64 -16.61 -16.36
N THR A 493 29.35 -16.94 -16.43
CA THR A 493 28.88 -18.34 -16.35
C THR A 493 29.24 -19.16 -17.60
N GLU A 494 29.32 -18.53 -18.78
CA GLU A 494 29.71 -19.19 -20.03
C GLU A 494 31.23 -19.36 -20.16
N GLN A 495 32.03 -18.38 -19.74
CA GLN A 495 33.47 -18.31 -20.03
C GLN A 495 34.38 -18.38 -18.80
N GLY A 496 33.83 -18.41 -17.58
CA GLY A 496 34.57 -18.46 -16.32
C GLY A 496 35.26 -17.15 -15.88
N ARG A 497 35.12 -16.07 -16.65
CA ARG A 497 35.73 -14.75 -16.36
C ARG A 497 34.74 -13.60 -16.54
N TRP A 498 35.00 -12.46 -15.90
CA TRP A 498 34.26 -11.22 -16.16
C TRP A 498 34.62 -10.61 -17.53
N PRO A 499 33.71 -9.82 -18.14
CA PRO A 499 33.99 -9.10 -19.38
C PRO A 499 35.08 -8.03 -19.22
N ASP A 500 35.69 -7.62 -20.33
CA ASP A 500 36.64 -6.52 -20.40
C ASP A 500 36.04 -5.24 -21.02
N SER A 501 34.90 -5.33 -21.71
CA SER A 501 34.20 -4.16 -22.28
C SER A 501 32.72 -4.43 -22.59
N LEU A 502 31.93 -3.36 -22.76
CA LEU A 502 30.54 -3.46 -23.25
C LEU A 502 30.48 -3.99 -24.70
N ALA A 503 31.46 -3.66 -25.54
CA ALA A 503 31.57 -4.17 -26.90
C ALA A 503 31.81 -5.69 -26.93
N GLU A 504 32.52 -6.24 -25.95
CA GLU A 504 32.65 -7.70 -25.80
C GLU A 504 31.32 -8.37 -25.44
N LEU A 505 30.52 -7.78 -24.57
CA LEU A 505 29.19 -8.31 -24.22
C LEU A 505 28.29 -8.40 -25.46
N ALA A 506 28.33 -7.40 -26.35
CA ALA A 506 27.63 -7.44 -27.62
C ALA A 506 28.23 -8.50 -28.57
N ARG A 507 29.54 -8.50 -28.80
CA ARG A 507 30.24 -9.44 -29.70
C ARG A 507 30.09 -10.92 -29.31
N THR A 508 30.00 -11.21 -28.01
CA THR A 508 29.76 -12.56 -27.47
C THR A 508 28.27 -12.95 -27.46
N ASN A 509 27.38 -12.06 -27.94
CA ASN A 509 25.93 -12.18 -27.80
C ASN A 509 25.49 -12.40 -26.35
N SER A 510 26.21 -11.86 -25.37
CA SER A 510 25.80 -11.84 -23.94
C SER A 510 24.88 -10.65 -23.64
N ALA A 511 24.97 -9.59 -24.46
CA ALA A 511 24.06 -8.45 -24.52
C ALA A 511 23.12 -8.53 -25.73
N PRO A 512 21.92 -7.93 -25.69
CA PRO A 512 21.02 -7.85 -26.85
C PRO A 512 21.58 -6.99 -28.00
N GLY A 513 22.56 -6.14 -27.72
CA GLY A 513 23.26 -5.26 -28.65
C GLY A 513 24.32 -4.43 -27.90
N THR A 514 24.89 -3.40 -28.54
CA THR A 514 25.83 -2.48 -27.90
C THR A 514 25.10 -1.51 -26.96
N PHE A 515 25.39 -1.55 -25.67
CA PHE A 515 24.92 -0.51 -24.75
C PHE A 515 25.56 0.84 -25.10
N GLY A 516 24.73 1.86 -25.29
CA GLY A 516 25.11 3.18 -25.82
C GLY A 516 24.53 3.46 -27.21
N GLU A 517 24.05 2.44 -27.94
CA GLU A 517 23.57 2.59 -29.32
C GLU A 517 22.05 2.34 -29.44
N GLY A 518 21.38 3.11 -30.30
CA GLY A 518 19.97 2.93 -30.63
C GLY A 518 19.05 2.88 -29.40
N ALA A 519 18.24 1.82 -29.28
CA ALA A 519 17.34 1.60 -28.15
C ALA A 519 18.06 1.28 -26.82
N LEU A 520 19.36 1.00 -26.84
CA LEU A 520 20.20 0.78 -25.65
C LEU A 520 21.03 2.02 -25.28
N SER A 521 20.73 3.18 -25.86
CA SER A 521 21.36 4.47 -25.49
C SER A 521 20.83 4.98 -24.15
N CYS A 522 21.57 5.88 -23.52
CA CYS A 522 21.04 6.63 -22.37
C CYS A 522 20.00 7.64 -22.85
N PRO A 523 18.84 7.80 -22.17
CA PRO A 523 17.84 8.80 -22.56
C PRO A 523 18.37 10.26 -22.54
N ASP A 524 19.45 10.53 -21.81
CA ASP A 524 20.15 11.82 -21.79
C ASP A 524 21.41 11.85 -22.67
N GLY A 525 21.60 10.86 -23.54
CA GLY A 525 22.70 10.79 -24.52
C GLY A 525 24.09 10.53 -23.92
N SER A 526 24.19 10.25 -22.62
CA SER A 526 25.45 9.97 -21.94
C SER A 526 25.99 8.55 -22.20
N GLN A 527 27.27 8.34 -21.89
CA GLN A 527 27.99 7.10 -22.15
C GLN A 527 27.83 6.09 -21.00
N TYR A 528 27.89 4.81 -21.37
CA TYR A 528 27.96 3.69 -20.44
C TYR A 528 29.36 3.09 -20.37
N ALA A 529 29.72 2.54 -19.22
CA ALA A 529 30.89 1.68 -19.04
C ALA A 529 30.56 0.52 -18.08
N LEU A 530 31.49 -0.43 -17.94
CA LEU A 530 31.46 -1.41 -16.84
C LEU A 530 31.86 -0.72 -15.54
N SER A 531 31.30 -1.17 -14.41
CA SER A 531 31.81 -0.83 -13.08
C SER A 531 33.23 -1.36 -12.86
N ALA A 532 33.95 -0.80 -11.89
CA ALA A 532 35.32 -1.17 -11.56
C ALA A 532 35.46 -2.65 -11.14
N ASP A 533 34.42 -3.23 -10.53
CA ASP A 533 34.32 -4.65 -10.17
C ASP A 533 33.78 -5.54 -11.31
N LYS A 534 33.38 -4.94 -12.44
CA LYS A 534 32.78 -5.56 -13.64
C LYS A 534 31.45 -6.28 -13.40
N THR A 535 30.77 -6.05 -12.26
CA THR A 535 29.51 -6.72 -11.91
C THR A 535 28.27 -6.03 -12.48
N THR A 536 28.37 -4.76 -12.89
CA THR A 536 27.23 -3.98 -13.39
C THR A 536 27.68 -2.86 -14.35
N GLY A 537 26.75 -2.03 -14.79
CA GLY A 537 27.02 -0.84 -15.59
C GLY A 537 27.15 0.42 -14.74
N VAL A 538 27.93 1.37 -15.24
CA VAL A 538 27.95 2.77 -14.80
C VAL A 538 27.58 3.69 -15.96
N CYS A 539 26.96 4.83 -15.65
CA CYS A 539 26.54 5.87 -16.57
C CYS A 539 27.22 7.18 -16.21
N SER A 540 27.79 7.89 -17.20
CA SER A 540 28.49 9.16 -16.94
C SER A 540 27.59 10.32 -16.51
N HIS A 541 26.26 10.17 -16.58
CA HIS A 541 25.28 11.13 -16.07
C HIS A 541 24.54 10.60 -14.82
N HIS A 542 23.96 9.40 -14.93
CA HIS A 542 23.13 8.80 -13.89
C HIS A 542 23.91 8.02 -12.81
N GLY A 543 25.23 7.88 -12.92
CA GLY A 543 26.05 7.20 -11.92
C GLY A 543 25.98 5.66 -12.00
N HIS A 544 26.13 5.01 -10.86
CA HIS A 544 26.27 3.55 -10.74
C HIS A 544 24.91 2.91 -10.39
N ALA A 545 24.58 1.71 -10.88
CA ALA A 545 23.28 1.04 -10.65
C ALA A 545 22.76 1.10 -9.20
N LEU A 546 23.59 0.71 -8.21
CA LEU A 546 23.26 0.74 -6.78
C LEU A 546 23.39 2.12 -6.10
N ARG A 547 23.83 3.15 -6.81
CA ARG A 547 24.23 4.47 -6.28
C ARG A 547 23.98 5.52 -7.37
N LEU A 548 22.72 5.61 -7.83
CA LEU A 548 22.38 6.56 -8.89
C LEU A 548 22.64 8.00 -8.41
N THR A 549 22.94 8.89 -9.35
CA THR A 549 22.97 10.33 -9.12
C THR A 549 21.58 10.80 -8.64
N PRO A 550 21.49 11.60 -7.55
CA PRO A 550 20.22 12.16 -7.09
C PRO A 550 19.56 13.05 -8.15
N ASN A 551 18.23 13.02 -8.25
CA ASN A 551 17.49 13.78 -9.28
C ASN A 551 17.79 15.29 -9.24
N ILE A 552 17.99 15.86 -8.06
CA ILE A 552 18.31 17.29 -7.87
C ILE A 552 19.67 17.72 -8.43
N GLU A 553 20.59 16.78 -8.71
CA GLU A 553 21.86 17.07 -9.39
C GLU A 553 21.76 17.01 -10.91
N ILE A 554 20.73 16.36 -11.45
CA ILE A 554 20.52 16.14 -12.89
C ILE A 554 19.11 16.54 -13.37
N PRO A 555 18.57 17.72 -12.97
CA PRO A 555 17.20 18.09 -13.33
C PRO A 555 17.05 18.26 -14.85
N VAL A 556 16.07 17.56 -15.42
CA VAL A 556 15.77 17.65 -16.85
C VAL A 556 15.11 18.99 -17.17
N ALA A 557 15.77 19.82 -17.98
CA ALA A 557 15.23 21.10 -18.45
C ALA A 557 14.43 21.00 -19.76
N LEU A 558 14.76 20.02 -20.61
CA LEU A 558 14.19 19.83 -21.95
C LEU A 558 13.81 18.36 -22.21
N VAL A 559 12.56 18.14 -22.60
CA VAL A 559 12.02 16.82 -22.96
C VAL A 559 11.54 16.78 -24.39
N THR A 560 11.34 15.56 -24.89
CA THR A 560 10.61 15.31 -26.14
C THR A 560 9.11 15.55 -25.94
N GLY A 561 8.38 15.86 -27.01
CA GLY A 561 6.92 15.97 -26.96
C GLY A 561 6.25 14.63 -26.59
N ALA A 562 6.89 13.49 -26.90
CA ALA A 562 6.45 12.18 -26.43
C ALA A 562 6.48 12.09 -24.88
N GLU A 563 7.60 12.41 -24.24
CA GLU A 563 7.74 12.46 -22.78
C GLU A 563 6.78 13.49 -22.14
N ALA A 564 6.62 14.66 -22.77
CA ALA A 564 5.69 15.69 -22.29
C ALA A 564 4.22 15.24 -22.36
N ASN A 565 3.84 14.50 -23.41
CA ASN A 565 2.51 13.89 -23.53
C ASN A 565 2.31 12.74 -22.53
N GLU A 566 3.35 11.94 -22.27
CA GLU A 566 3.37 10.87 -21.25
C GLU A 566 3.05 11.45 -19.86
N TYR A 567 3.78 12.51 -19.45
CA TYR A 567 3.51 13.21 -18.19
C TYR A 567 2.14 13.91 -18.19
N SER A 568 1.73 14.50 -19.32
CA SER A 568 0.42 15.16 -19.43
C SER A 568 -0.74 14.17 -19.25
N ALA A 569 -0.60 12.91 -19.71
CA ALA A 569 -1.57 11.86 -19.46
C ALA A 569 -1.63 11.52 -17.96
N PHE A 570 -0.47 11.27 -17.34
CA PHE A 570 -0.35 11.00 -15.90
C PHE A 570 -0.97 12.11 -15.04
N ILE A 571 -0.62 13.38 -15.27
CA ILE A 571 -1.09 14.48 -14.42
C ILE A 571 -2.58 14.79 -14.63
N ASN A 572 -3.13 14.52 -15.82
CA ASN A 572 -4.57 14.62 -16.06
C ASN A 572 -5.34 13.51 -15.35
N GLU A 573 -4.82 12.28 -15.34
CA GLU A 573 -5.40 11.19 -14.55
C GLU A 573 -5.29 11.49 -13.04
N TYR A 574 -4.12 11.93 -12.58
CA TYR A 574 -3.88 12.36 -11.21
C TYR A 574 -4.89 13.44 -10.77
N ASN A 575 -4.97 14.58 -11.49
CA ASN A 575 -5.93 15.65 -11.19
C ASN A 575 -7.41 15.19 -11.31
N THR A 576 -7.70 14.13 -12.07
CA THR A 576 -9.04 13.56 -12.18
C THR A 576 -9.44 12.77 -10.93
N TYR A 577 -8.47 12.18 -10.20
CA TYR A 577 -8.69 11.55 -8.89
C TYR A 577 -8.58 12.57 -7.74
N TRP A 578 -7.54 13.41 -7.72
CA TRP A 578 -7.27 14.39 -6.67
C TRP A 578 -7.92 15.74 -7.01
N ARG A 579 -9.20 15.91 -6.66
CA ARG A 579 -10.01 17.06 -7.15
C ARG A 579 -10.07 18.28 -6.25
N THR A 580 -9.76 18.13 -4.96
CA THR A 580 -10.18 19.11 -3.94
C THR A 580 -9.02 19.91 -3.37
N PHE A 581 -8.09 19.25 -2.66
CA PHE A 581 -6.90 19.86 -2.08
C PHE A 581 -5.70 18.90 -2.14
N PHE A 582 -4.50 19.45 -2.03
CA PHE A 582 -3.34 18.70 -1.52
C PHE A 582 -3.31 18.80 -0.01
N ASP A 583 -3.09 17.67 0.64
CA ASP A 583 -3.02 17.56 2.09
C ASP A 583 -1.59 17.17 2.51
N PRO A 584 -0.96 17.89 3.45
CA PRO A 584 0.33 17.50 3.99
C PRO A 584 0.18 16.22 4.81
N ILE A 585 1.26 15.44 4.87
CA ILE A 585 1.32 14.20 5.64
C ILE A 585 2.20 14.44 6.85
N ALA A 586 1.62 14.32 8.05
CA ALA A 586 2.31 14.49 9.31
C ALA A 586 2.27 13.19 10.12
N ILE A 587 3.43 12.65 10.50
CA ILE A 587 3.56 11.39 11.22
C ILE A 587 4.36 11.64 12.50
N ARG A 588 3.75 11.39 13.65
CA ARG A 588 4.40 11.36 14.96
C ARG A 588 4.78 9.92 15.33
N LEU A 589 6.01 9.73 15.76
CA LEU A 589 6.57 8.44 16.16
C LEU A 589 6.91 8.43 17.66
N LYS A 590 6.51 7.36 18.36
CA LYS A 590 7.07 6.92 19.63
C LYS A 590 7.83 5.62 19.41
N VAL A 591 9.06 5.55 19.90
CA VAL A 591 9.96 4.41 19.71
C VAL A 591 10.61 4.08 21.05
N THR A 592 10.11 3.04 21.69
CA THR A 592 10.58 2.52 22.99
C THR A 592 10.63 0.99 22.95
N PRO A 593 11.47 0.33 23.77
CA PRO A 593 11.49 -1.14 23.86
C PRO A 593 10.13 -1.76 24.15
N GLU A 594 9.28 -1.05 24.91
CA GLU A 594 7.95 -1.50 25.33
C GLU A 594 6.83 -1.14 24.35
N GLN A 595 6.98 -0.05 23.59
CA GLN A 595 5.93 0.48 22.70
C GLN A 595 6.50 1.16 21.44
N TYR A 596 6.00 0.73 20.29
CA TYR A 596 6.06 1.48 19.03
C TYR A 596 4.67 2.09 18.76
N ARG A 597 4.59 3.40 18.52
CA ARG A 597 3.36 4.10 18.11
C ARG A 597 3.68 4.99 16.91
N ALA A 598 2.94 4.81 15.82
CA ALA A 598 2.90 5.73 14.71
C ALA A 598 1.51 6.36 14.64
N GLU A 599 1.45 7.68 14.64
CA GLU A 599 0.22 8.45 14.58
C GLU A 599 0.30 9.38 13.38
N THR A 600 -0.64 9.25 12.44
CA THR A 600 -0.64 10.04 11.20
C THR A 600 -1.84 10.96 11.13
N ILE A 601 -1.61 12.22 10.75
CA ILE A 601 -2.65 13.13 10.31
C ILE A 601 -2.48 13.29 8.81
N ILE A 602 -3.55 12.91 8.10
CA ILE A 602 -3.77 13.16 6.69
C ILE A 602 -5.08 13.92 6.64
N LEU A 603 -5.03 15.17 6.19
CA LEU A 603 -6.23 16.01 6.01
C LEU A 603 -7.06 15.48 4.80
N PRO A 604 -8.35 15.85 4.64
CA PRO A 604 -9.30 15.00 3.93
C PRO A 604 -9.18 14.99 2.40
N LEU A 605 -8.41 14.00 1.94
CA LEU A 605 -8.33 13.51 0.56
C LEU A 605 -9.68 12.98 0.02
N ILE A 606 -10.12 13.48 -1.15
CA ILE A 606 -11.22 12.92 -1.99
C ILE A 606 -10.83 13.19 -3.47
N ASP A 607 -10.88 12.26 -4.43
CA ASP A 607 -11.71 11.05 -4.58
C ASP A 607 -10.89 9.84 -5.08
N ASN A 608 -10.67 8.83 -4.24
CA ASN A 608 -9.97 7.59 -4.60
C ASN A 608 -10.66 6.41 -3.89
N SER A 609 -10.78 5.24 -4.52
CA SER A 609 -11.56 4.09 -4.03
C SER A 609 -11.30 3.72 -2.56
N ILE A 610 -10.04 3.79 -2.11
CA ILE A 610 -9.63 3.52 -0.71
C ILE A 610 -9.92 4.71 0.21
N TYR A 611 -9.55 5.93 -0.20
CA TYR A 611 -9.73 7.14 0.62
C TYR A 611 -11.19 7.57 0.72
N THR A 612 -11.96 7.49 -0.36
CA THR A 612 -13.41 7.73 -0.37
C THR A 612 -14.12 6.66 0.46
N LEU A 613 -13.62 5.42 0.51
CA LEU A 613 -14.14 4.41 1.42
C LEU A 613 -13.83 4.73 2.89
N LEU A 614 -12.58 5.07 3.23
CA LEU A 614 -12.21 5.47 4.59
C LEU A 614 -12.89 6.78 5.01
N ALA A 615 -12.96 7.80 4.17
CA ALA A 615 -13.64 9.05 4.45
C ALA A 615 -15.15 8.84 4.59
N SER A 616 -15.82 8.17 3.64
CA SER A 616 -17.26 7.90 3.76
C SER A 616 -17.60 6.98 4.93
N THR A 617 -16.71 6.06 5.31
CA THR A 617 -16.90 5.14 6.44
C THR A 617 -16.51 5.77 7.77
N LEU A 618 -15.58 6.74 7.85
CA LEU A 618 -15.05 7.29 9.11
C LEU A 618 -15.39 8.78 9.36
N ALA A 619 -16.09 9.46 8.45
CA ALA A 619 -16.36 10.91 8.45
C ALA A 619 -16.82 11.52 9.79
N GLY A 620 -16.26 12.68 10.17
CA GLY A 620 -16.60 13.47 11.37
C GLY A 620 -15.41 13.65 12.34
N PRO A 621 -15.61 14.10 13.59
CA PRO A 621 -14.51 14.27 14.55
C PRO A 621 -13.90 12.93 15.00
N PRO A 622 -12.62 12.89 15.38
CA PRO A 622 -12.01 11.70 15.96
C PRO A 622 -12.61 11.41 17.35
N VAL A 623 -12.58 10.16 17.78
CA VAL A 623 -13.15 9.69 19.07
C VAL A 623 -12.20 8.72 19.77
N PRO A 624 -12.31 8.50 21.10
CA PRO A 624 -11.53 7.48 21.78
C PRO A 624 -11.88 6.07 21.26
N LEU A 625 -10.92 5.36 20.66
CA LEU A 625 -11.14 4.05 20.01
C LEU A 625 -10.75 2.83 20.88
N ASP A 626 -10.19 3.05 22.06
CA ASP A 626 -9.70 2.01 22.98
C ASP A 626 -10.64 1.87 24.21
N ALA A 627 -11.95 2.03 23.99
CA ALA A 627 -12.97 2.17 25.04
C ALA A 627 -13.47 0.83 25.67
N ALA A 628 -12.98 -0.32 25.19
CA ALA A 628 -13.43 -1.64 25.62
C ALA A 628 -12.27 -2.42 26.28
N PRO A 629 -12.51 -3.15 27.40
CA PRO A 629 -11.50 -4.02 27.98
C PRO A 629 -11.16 -5.16 27.01
N VAL A 630 -9.87 -5.35 26.75
CA VAL A 630 -9.37 -6.32 25.79
C VAL A 630 -8.78 -7.54 26.53
N PRO A 631 -9.23 -8.78 26.25
CA PRO A 631 -8.74 -10.00 26.90
C PRO A 631 -7.23 -10.21 26.76
N ARG A 632 -6.61 -10.89 27.74
CA ARG A 632 -5.17 -11.23 27.70
C ARG A 632 -4.75 -12.03 26.47
N ARG A 633 -5.63 -12.89 25.96
CA ARG A 633 -5.39 -13.65 24.72
C ARG A 633 -5.56 -12.80 23.46
N ASN A 634 -5.81 -11.50 23.52
CA ASN A 634 -5.89 -10.70 22.30
C ASN A 634 -4.50 -10.36 21.74
N ILE A 635 -4.26 -10.74 20.50
CA ILE A 635 -2.98 -10.54 19.79
C ILE A 635 -2.99 -9.31 18.87
N PHE A 636 -4.17 -8.91 18.40
CA PHE A 636 -4.38 -7.76 17.52
C PHE A 636 -5.77 -7.15 17.71
N SER A 637 -5.86 -5.83 17.56
CA SER A 637 -7.13 -5.08 17.49
C SER A 637 -7.06 -4.01 16.41
N ALA A 638 -8.13 -3.87 15.64
CA ALA A 638 -8.36 -2.74 14.74
C ALA A 638 -9.71 -2.11 15.07
N ALA A 639 -9.71 -0.88 15.57
CA ALA A 639 -10.89 -0.12 15.94
C ALA A 639 -11.09 1.06 14.99
N PHE A 640 -12.36 1.35 14.68
CA PHE A 640 -12.75 2.34 13.68
C PHE A 640 -13.96 3.12 14.19
N ARG A 641 -13.99 4.43 13.94
CA ARG A 641 -15.21 5.23 14.06
C ARG A 641 -16.03 5.07 12.78
N PHE A 642 -17.29 4.66 12.86
CA PHE A 642 -18.13 4.49 11.66
C PHE A 642 -19.11 5.64 11.42
N ASN A 643 -19.32 5.99 10.15
CA ASN A 643 -20.23 7.04 9.70
C ASN A 643 -21.68 6.54 9.74
N LYS A 644 -22.23 6.70 10.92
CA LYS A 644 -23.60 6.32 11.26
C LYS A 644 -24.66 7.00 10.43
N GLU A 645 -24.45 8.23 9.98
CA GLU A 645 -25.44 8.97 9.18
C GLU A 645 -25.75 8.29 7.84
N SER A 646 -24.76 7.62 7.24
CA SER A 646 -24.95 6.87 6.00
C SER A 646 -25.85 5.66 6.21
N LEU A 647 -25.62 4.89 7.29
CA LEU A 647 -26.46 3.75 7.68
C LEU A 647 -27.88 4.20 8.09
N LEU A 648 -28.01 5.30 8.82
CA LEU A 648 -29.32 5.81 9.24
C LEU A 648 -30.20 6.24 8.05
N LYS A 649 -29.62 6.67 6.93
CA LYS A 649 -30.36 6.97 5.69
C LYS A 649 -30.97 5.72 5.04
N GLU A 650 -30.31 4.56 5.14
CA GLU A 650 -30.82 3.29 4.60
C GLU A 650 -32.01 2.76 5.43
N PHE A 651 -31.93 2.89 6.76
CA PHE A 651 -32.99 2.46 7.69
C PHE A 651 -33.93 3.60 8.12
N ALA A 652 -33.92 4.73 7.41
CA ALA A 652 -34.82 5.86 7.70
C ALA A 652 -36.28 5.44 7.51
N PRO A 653 -37.24 5.98 8.30
CA PRO A 653 -38.67 5.65 8.16
C PRO A 653 -39.22 5.86 6.74
N ASP A 654 -38.67 6.85 6.03
CA ASP A 654 -39.08 7.29 4.70
C ASP A 654 -38.25 6.70 3.55
N ALA A 655 -37.32 5.76 3.84
CA ALA A 655 -36.44 5.18 2.83
C ALA A 655 -37.25 4.44 1.72
N PRO A 656 -36.81 4.51 0.44
CA PRO A 656 -37.56 3.96 -0.68
C PRO A 656 -37.61 2.43 -0.63
N LYS A 657 -38.72 1.90 -0.09
CA LYS A 657 -38.98 0.47 0.06
C LYS A 657 -38.85 -0.24 -1.29
N THR A 658 -37.99 -1.26 -1.37
CA THR A 658 -37.91 -2.13 -2.54
C THR A 658 -39.27 -2.82 -2.73
N LYS A 659 -39.90 -2.66 -3.90
CA LYS A 659 -41.20 -3.28 -4.20
C LYS A 659 -41.05 -4.81 -4.26
N GLY A 660 -41.34 -5.46 -3.13
CA GLY A 660 -41.03 -6.88 -2.91
C GLY A 660 -42.11 -7.64 -2.14
N MET A 661 -43.32 -7.75 -2.72
CA MET A 661 -44.42 -8.62 -2.30
C MET A 661 -45.07 -8.32 -0.93
N GLY A 662 -46.39 -8.48 -0.84
CA GLY A 662 -47.18 -8.09 0.34
C GLY A 662 -46.89 -8.90 1.61
N ASP A 663 -47.15 -8.23 2.73
CA ASP A 663 -47.01 -8.67 4.14
C ASP A 663 -47.52 -10.11 4.40
N PRO A 664 -46.62 -11.02 4.85
CA PRO A 664 -46.99 -12.32 5.36
C PRO A 664 -46.49 -12.55 6.81
N ALA A 665 -46.81 -11.64 7.74
CA ALA A 665 -46.33 -11.70 9.14
C ALA A 665 -47.43 -11.68 10.24
N TYR A 666 -48.69 -12.05 9.95
CA TYR A 666 -49.72 -12.23 11.00
C TYR A 666 -49.81 -13.66 11.53
N ALA A 667 -48.80 -14.06 12.30
CA ALA A 667 -48.89 -15.10 13.34
C ALA A 667 -47.75 -14.92 14.37
N TYR A 668 -48.03 -15.17 15.65
CA TYR A 668 -47.05 -15.22 16.77
C TYR A 668 -46.43 -13.89 17.27
N GLY A 669 -47.00 -12.72 16.95
CA GLY A 669 -46.67 -11.46 17.66
C GLY A 669 -45.28 -10.88 17.39
N LEU A 670 -44.70 -11.18 16.23
CA LEU A 670 -43.50 -10.49 15.74
C LEU A 670 -43.88 -9.10 15.16
N PRO A 671 -42.97 -8.10 15.17
CA PRO A 671 -43.27 -6.78 14.62
C PRO A 671 -43.44 -6.82 13.10
N SER A 672 -44.25 -5.90 12.57
CA SER A 672 -44.34 -5.63 11.14
C SER A 672 -43.00 -5.14 10.57
N ASP A 673 -42.81 -5.24 9.25
CA ASP A 673 -41.61 -4.71 8.57
C ASP A 673 -41.33 -3.25 8.92
N ALA A 674 -42.37 -2.41 9.03
CA ALA A 674 -42.23 -1.00 9.37
C ALA A 674 -41.78 -0.78 10.83
N GLU A 675 -42.32 -1.55 11.77
CA GLU A 675 -41.88 -1.53 13.17
C GLU A 675 -40.46 -2.09 13.32
N MET A 676 -40.10 -3.11 12.52
CA MET A 676 -38.75 -3.65 12.49
C MET A 676 -37.76 -2.60 11.99
N THR A 677 -38.04 -1.92 10.86
CA THR A 677 -37.22 -0.78 10.38
C THR A 677 -37.10 0.31 11.43
N ALA A 678 -38.20 0.71 12.08
CA ALA A 678 -38.17 1.74 13.13
C ALA A 678 -37.35 1.32 14.36
N ARG A 679 -37.44 0.04 14.78
CA ARG A 679 -36.64 -0.52 15.87
C ARG A 679 -35.16 -0.65 15.49
N THR A 680 -34.84 -1.07 14.26
CA THR A 680 -33.46 -1.08 13.73
C THR A 680 -32.89 0.33 13.67
N HIS A 681 -33.66 1.32 13.21
CA HIS A 681 -33.26 2.72 13.22
C HIS A 681 -33.00 3.23 14.65
N ALA A 682 -33.84 2.88 15.63
CA ALA A 682 -33.64 3.24 17.04
C ALA A 682 -32.39 2.55 17.64
N PHE A 683 -32.21 1.26 17.38
CA PHE A 683 -31.04 0.46 17.78
C PHE A 683 -29.74 1.07 17.25
N LEU A 684 -29.71 1.40 15.95
CA LEU A 684 -28.58 2.10 15.35
C LEU A 684 -28.44 3.49 16.00
N SER A 685 -29.40 4.41 15.80
CA SER A 685 -29.28 5.83 16.18
C SER A 685 -28.97 6.06 17.66
N LYS A 686 -29.73 5.41 18.56
CA LYS A 686 -29.69 5.64 20.01
C LYS A 686 -28.99 4.52 20.79
N GLY A 687 -29.18 3.27 20.38
CA GLY A 687 -28.67 2.10 21.11
C GLY A 687 -27.15 1.96 21.06
N LEU A 688 -26.57 2.00 19.85
CA LEU A 688 -25.13 1.81 19.65
C LEU A 688 -24.35 3.13 19.65
N GLY A 689 -23.07 3.05 20.00
CA GLY A 689 -22.07 4.08 19.73
C GLY A 689 -21.72 4.19 18.24
N ASP A 690 -20.75 5.05 17.92
CA ASP A 690 -20.29 5.29 16.55
C ASP A 690 -18.93 4.63 16.29
N GLN A 691 -18.63 3.53 17.01
CA GLN A 691 -17.33 2.85 17.03
C GLN A 691 -17.53 1.35 16.82
N VAL A 692 -16.58 0.70 16.15
CA VAL A 692 -16.52 -0.76 16.01
C VAL A 692 -15.08 -1.23 16.15
N GLY A 693 -14.84 -2.22 17.00
CA GLY A 693 -13.56 -2.91 17.14
C GLY A 693 -13.62 -4.31 16.52
N LEU A 694 -12.61 -4.68 15.74
CA LEU A 694 -12.33 -6.05 15.30
C LEU A 694 -11.08 -6.56 16.01
N HIS A 695 -11.15 -7.77 16.55
CA HIS A 695 -10.16 -8.30 17.47
C HIS A 695 -9.81 -9.75 17.15
N LEU A 696 -8.52 -10.08 17.12
CA LEU A 696 -7.99 -11.44 16.92
C LEU A 696 -7.44 -11.99 18.24
N TYR A 697 -7.62 -13.30 18.45
CA TYR A 697 -7.16 -14.03 19.63
C TYR A 697 -5.92 -14.89 19.35
N ASP A 698 -5.12 -15.12 20.38
CA ASP A 698 -4.04 -16.11 20.44
C ASP A 698 -4.66 -17.50 20.39
N ALA A 699 -4.35 -18.24 19.35
CA ALA A 699 -4.69 -19.64 19.13
C ALA A 699 -3.92 -20.16 17.91
N HIS A 700 -3.65 -21.46 17.89
CA HIS A 700 -3.14 -22.12 16.67
C HIS A 700 -4.10 -21.93 15.48
N PRO A 701 -3.63 -21.42 14.34
CA PRO A 701 -4.42 -21.32 13.12
C PRO A 701 -4.63 -22.72 12.53
N THR A 702 -5.81 -22.98 11.97
CA THR A 702 -6.09 -24.27 11.29
C THR A 702 -5.51 -24.32 9.88
N PHE A 703 -5.20 -23.15 9.30
CA PHE A 703 -4.59 -22.96 7.99
C PHE A 703 -3.54 -21.86 8.10
N ASP A 704 -2.35 -22.00 7.51
CA ASP A 704 -1.43 -20.86 7.48
C ASP A 704 -2.06 -19.70 6.67
N LEU A 705 -1.87 -18.49 7.18
CA LEU A 705 -2.32 -17.26 6.57
C LEU A 705 -1.20 -16.22 6.67
N ASN A 706 -0.50 -16.02 5.55
CA ASN A 706 0.47 -14.94 5.42
C ASN A 706 -0.26 -13.57 5.47
N VAL A 707 -0.47 -13.08 6.70
CA VAL A 707 -1.13 -11.79 6.99
C VAL A 707 -0.43 -10.61 6.30
N PRO A 708 0.92 -10.51 6.23
CA PRO A 708 1.60 -9.51 5.42
C PRO A 708 1.16 -9.50 3.94
N SER A 709 1.15 -10.67 3.29
CA SER A 709 0.66 -10.81 1.91
C SER A 709 -0.82 -10.47 1.77
N LEU A 710 -1.66 -10.87 2.73
CA LEU A 710 -3.09 -10.51 2.73
C LEU A 710 -3.28 -8.99 2.90
N LEU A 711 -2.53 -8.33 3.78
CA LEU A 711 -2.56 -6.88 3.94
C LEU A 711 -2.11 -6.18 2.66
N GLY A 712 -1.01 -6.64 2.05
CA GLY A 712 -0.52 -6.15 0.77
C GLY A 712 -1.55 -6.30 -0.35
N GLN A 713 -2.22 -7.45 -0.43
CA GLN A 713 -3.32 -7.69 -1.38
C GLN A 713 -4.55 -6.83 -1.07
N MET A 714 -4.92 -6.61 0.19
CA MET A 714 -6.05 -5.73 0.56
C MET A 714 -5.75 -4.25 0.24
N LEU A 715 -4.51 -3.80 0.45
CA LEU A 715 -4.07 -2.45 0.10
C LEU A 715 -3.96 -2.27 -1.43
N GLY A 716 -3.43 -3.26 -2.15
CA GLY A 716 -3.26 -3.22 -3.60
C GLY A 716 -4.54 -3.44 -4.42
N SER A 717 -5.40 -4.39 -4.04
CA SER A 717 -6.66 -4.68 -4.75
C SER A 717 -7.69 -3.55 -4.69
N GLY A 718 -7.53 -2.63 -3.74
CA GLY A 718 -8.31 -1.38 -3.70
C GLY A 718 -8.00 -0.43 -4.86
N MET A 719 -6.85 -0.56 -5.52
CA MET A 719 -6.38 0.36 -6.59
C MET A 719 -6.92 0.01 -7.99
N GLY A 720 -7.68 -1.08 -8.14
CA GLY A 720 -8.30 -1.50 -9.40
C GLY A 720 -9.63 -0.79 -9.72
N ARG A 721 -9.99 -0.71 -11.01
CA ARG A 721 -11.23 -0.06 -11.50
C ARG A 721 -12.50 -0.69 -10.92
N GLY A 722 -13.05 -0.06 -9.89
CA GLY A 722 -14.49 0.06 -9.69
C GLY A 722 -15.23 -1.10 -9.03
N ARG A 723 -15.04 -1.28 -7.71
CA ARG A 723 -16.14 -1.61 -6.78
C ARG A 723 -15.76 -1.39 -5.31
N PRO A 724 -16.53 -0.64 -4.50
CA PRO A 724 -16.34 -0.63 -3.05
C PRO A 724 -16.79 -1.98 -2.48
N VAL A 725 -15.89 -2.68 -1.80
CA VAL A 725 -16.14 -4.04 -1.31
C VAL A 725 -16.65 -4.07 0.14
N ILE A 726 -16.46 -3.01 0.94
CA ILE A 726 -16.91 -2.99 2.35
C ILE A 726 -18.38 -2.54 2.46
N GLY A 727 -19.29 -3.51 2.41
CA GLY A 727 -20.63 -3.41 3.01
C GLY A 727 -20.69 -4.21 4.32
N SER A 728 -21.80 -4.10 5.05
CA SER A 728 -22.04 -4.89 6.27
C SER A 728 -21.90 -6.40 6.04
N GLU A 729 -22.40 -6.90 4.91
CA GLU A 729 -22.25 -8.29 4.45
C GLU A 729 -20.77 -8.73 4.39
N THR A 730 -19.87 -7.85 3.95
CA THR A 730 -18.44 -8.15 3.81
C THR A 730 -17.74 -8.25 5.15
N LEU A 731 -18.12 -7.44 6.14
CA LEU A 731 -17.59 -7.56 7.50
C LEU A 731 -17.94 -8.95 8.09
N PHE A 732 -19.18 -9.42 7.89
CA PHE A 732 -19.58 -10.76 8.31
C PHE A 732 -18.89 -11.87 7.52
N ILE A 733 -18.64 -11.69 6.21
CA ILE A 733 -17.89 -12.66 5.40
C ILE A 733 -16.41 -12.70 5.81
N ALA A 734 -15.79 -11.55 6.07
CA ALA A 734 -14.42 -11.47 6.57
C ALA A 734 -14.31 -12.10 7.97
N LEU A 735 -15.22 -11.76 8.89
CA LEU A 735 -15.28 -12.40 10.21
C LEU A 735 -15.50 -13.92 10.09
N ALA A 736 -16.35 -14.37 9.17
CA ALA A 736 -16.57 -15.79 8.91
C ALA A 736 -15.29 -16.48 8.40
N LEU A 737 -14.63 -15.93 7.37
CA LEU A 737 -13.39 -16.48 6.82
C LEU A 737 -12.26 -16.49 7.86
N SER A 738 -12.05 -15.38 8.58
CA SER A 738 -11.08 -15.32 9.69
C SER A 738 -11.44 -16.31 10.81
N SER A 739 -12.72 -16.49 11.13
CA SER A 739 -13.17 -17.41 12.19
C SER A 739 -12.96 -18.90 11.91
N LEU A 740 -12.81 -19.27 10.63
CA LEU A 740 -12.41 -20.62 10.24
C LEU A 740 -10.94 -20.89 10.60
N ASN A 741 -10.14 -19.83 10.74
CA ASN A 741 -8.72 -19.96 11.01
C ASN A 741 -8.35 -19.65 12.46
N THR A 742 -8.77 -18.49 12.98
CA THR A 742 -8.39 -17.97 14.30
C THR A 742 -9.64 -17.47 15.04
N PRO A 743 -9.73 -17.60 16.37
CA PRO A 743 -10.83 -17.01 17.12
C PRO A 743 -10.82 -15.48 16.97
N VAL A 744 -12.00 -14.90 16.75
CA VAL A 744 -12.18 -13.48 16.44
C VAL A 744 -13.44 -12.96 17.10
N TYR A 745 -13.45 -11.67 17.43
CA TYR A 745 -14.65 -10.99 17.89
C TYR A 745 -14.74 -9.54 17.41
N LEU A 746 -15.98 -9.05 17.34
CA LEU A 746 -16.33 -7.66 17.20
C LEU A 746 -16.75 -7.09 18.56
N SER A 747 -16.41 -5.83 18.82
CA SER A 747 -16.94 -5.02 19.93
C SER A 747 -17.62 -3.76 19.39
N VAL A 748 -18.74 -3.38 20.00
CA VAL A 748 -19.48 -2.16 19.67
C VAL A 748 -19.98 -1.53 20.97
N PRO A 749 -19.61 -0.27 21.29
CA PRO A 749 -20.10 0.40 22.48
C PRO A 749 -21.63 0.58 22.47
N VAL A 750 -22.23 0.49 23.65
CA VAL A 750 -23.66 0.69 23.87
C VAL A 750 -23.87 2.03 24.55
N ARG A 751 -24.69 2.89 23.94
CA ARG A 751 -25.10 4.20 24.48
C ARG A 751 -26.38 4.10 25.31
N ASP A 752 -27.32 3.27 24.87
CA ASP A 752 -28.58 3.01 25.58
C ASP A 752 -28.80 1.49 25.67
N ALA A 753 -28.48 0.94 26.85
CA ALA A 753 -28.60 -0.49 27.11
C ALA A 753 -30.04 -1.00 26.98
N LYS A 754 -31.05 -0.17 27.31
CA LYS A 754 -32.45 -0.57 27.21
C LYS A 754 -32.88 -0.67 25.75
N VAL A 755 -32.54 0.30 24.91
CA VAL A 755 -32.82 0.26 23.47
C VAL A 755 -32.12 -0.93 22.80
N VAL A 756 -30.90 -1.27 23.23
CA VAL A 756 -30.19 -2.47 22.77
C VAL A 756 -30.87 -3.76 23.22
N ASP A 757 -31.24 -3.89 24.50
CA ASP A 757 -31.89 -5.09 25.03
C ASP A 757 -33.30 -5.31 24.45
N ASP A 758 -34.09 -4.25 24.26
CA ASP A 758 -35.41 -4.29 23.63
C ASP A 758 -35.30 -4.76 22.17
N TYR A 759 -34.27 -4.32 21.44
CA TYR A 759 -34.01 -4.76 20.07
C TYR A 759 -33.52 -6.20 19.97
N ILE A 760 -32.57 -6.58 20.83
CA ILE A 760 -32.07 -7.96 20.93
C ILE A 760 -33.20 -8.93 21.28
N SER A 761 -34.10 -8.56 22.20
CA SER A 761 -35.25 -9.39 22.59
C SER A 761 -36.23 -9.64 21.42
N VAL A 762 -36.40 -8.65 20.54
CA VAL A 762 -37.19 -8.79 19.30
C VAL A 762 -36.50 -9.70 18.29
N ILE A 763 -35.18 -9.55 18.11
CA ILE A 763 -34.37 -10.44 17.25
C ILE A 763 -34.39 -11.88 17.79
N ASP A 764 -34.30 -12.08 19.11
CA ASP A 764 -34.35 -13.40 19.74
C ASP A 764 -35.64 -14.15 19.40
N ALA A 765 -36.79 -13.47 19.43
CA ALA A 765 -38.08 -14.04 19.04
C ALA A 765 -38.13 -14.39 17.54
N TRP A 766 -37.61 -13.50 16.68
CA TRP A 766 -37.57 -13.70 15.23
C TRP A 766 -36.63 -14.84 14.80
N LEU A 767 -35.44 -14.94 15.40
CA LEU A 767 -34.48 -16.02 15.17
C LEU A 767 -35.02 -17.36 15.69
N ALA A 768 -35.61 -17.39 16.89
CA ALA A 768 -36.23 -18.60 17.44
C ALA A 768 -37.41 -19.09 16.58
N HIS A 769 -38.20 -18.19 16.00
CA HIS A 769 -39.25 -18.55 15.05
C HIS A 769 -38.66 -19.12 13.76
N THR A 770 -37.65 -18.45 13.19
CA THR A 770 -37.00 -18.83 11.93
C THR A 770 -36.34 -20.21 12.02
N ALA A 771 -35.54 -20.46 13.07
CA ALA A 771 -34.87 -21.75 13.29
C ALA A 771 -35.83 -22.92 13.55
N ARG A 772 -37.07 -22.66 13.99
CA ARG A 772 -38.10 -23.70 14.24
C ARG A 772 -38.95 -24.03 13.01
N ASN A 773 -39.05 -23.12 12.04
CA ASN A 773 -39.99 -23.24 10.92
C ASN A 773 -39.37 -23.64 9.59
N GLU A 774 -38.06 -23.90 9.53
CA GLU A 774 -37.44 -24.41 8.32
C GLU A 774 -37.81 -25.86 8.01
N ARG A 775 -38.21 -26.09 6.76
CA ARG A 775 -38.44 -27.43 6.23
C ARG A 775 -37.10 -28.07 5.89
N ARG A 776 -36.84 -29.26 6.43
CA ARG A 776 -35.79 -30.18 5.94
C ARG A 776 -35.77 -30.19 4.42
N GLY A 777 -34.72 -29.63 3.84
CA GLY A 777 -34.52 -29.61 2.41
C GLY A 777 -33.97 -30.93 1.88
N ARG A 778 -33.83 -31.00 0.56
CA ARG A 778 -33.05 -32.04 -0.11
C ARG A 778 -31.56 -31.66 0.01
N PHE A 779 -30.69 -32.68 0.00
CA PHE A 779 -29.22 -32.62 0.03
C PHE A 779 -28.62 -31.25 -0.39
N LEU A 780 -27.83 -30.64 0.50
CA LEU A 780 -27.28 -29.27 0.43
C LEU A 780 -28.32 -28.15 0.67
N SER A 781 -29.27 -28.34 1.59
CA SER A 781 -30.03 -27.22 2.17
C SER A 781 -29.21 -26.43 3.19
N PHE A 782 -29.50 -25.14 3.31
CA PHE A 782 -29.12 -24.36 4.48
C PHE A 782 -30.17 -24.56 5.55
N GLU A 783 -29.75 -24.68 6.80
CA GLU A 783 -30.64 -24.63 7.98
C GLU A 783 -30.05 -23.67 9.03
N TYR A 784 -30.92 -22.96 9.75
CA TYR A 784 -30.55 -22.08 10.86
C TYR A 784 -30.76 -22.77 12.21
N ASP A 785 -29.82 -22.56 13.12
CA ASP A 785 -29.87 -23.00 14.51
C ASP A 785 -29.81 -21.76 15.41
N PHE A 786 -30.62 -21.70 16.46
CA PHE A 786 -30.62 -20.58 17.41
C PHE A 786 -30.95 -21.05 18.82
N TYR A 787 -30.09 -20.71 19.77
CA TYR A 787 -30.30 -20.98 21.19
C TYR A 787 -29.69 -19.89 22.08
N LYS A 788 -30.23 -19.80 23.29
CA LYS A 788 -29.72 -18.96 24.38
C LYS A 788 -29.00 -19.84 25.41
N PHE A 789 -27.98 -19.27 26.05
CA PHE A 789 -27.26 -19.88 27.17
C PHE A 789 -26.84 -18.78 28.15
N ARG A 790 -26.37 -19.14 29.34
CA ARG A 790 -25.76 -18.18 30.27
C ARG A 790 -24.26 -18.37 30.34
N LEU A 791 -23.53 -17.28 30.38
CA LEU A 791 -22.11 -17.25 30.72
C LEU A 791 -21.93 -17.58 32.21
N ALA A 792 -20.75 -18.05 32.62
CA ALA A 792 -20.46 -18.37 34.03
C ALA A 792 -20.70 -17.18 34.98
N SER A 793 -20.45 -15.96 34.49
CA SER A 793 -20.71 -14.66 35.15
C SER A 793 -22.18 -14.21 35.14
N GLY A 794 -23.10 -15.04 34.65
CA GLY A 794 -24.55 -14.88 34.77
C GLY A 794 -25.27 -14.13 33.64
N GLN A 795 -24.56 -13.43 32.75
CA GLN A 795 -25.15 -12.74 31.59
C GLN A 795 -25.73 -13.75 30.58
N GLU A 796 -26.80 -13.35 29.89
CA GLU A 796 -27.40 -14.14 28.83
C GLU A 796 -26.65 -13.94 27.50
N ALA A 797 -26.15 -15.03 26.94
CA ALA A 797 -25.51 -15.09 25.63
C ALA A 797 -26.38 -15.88 24.64
N ARG A 798 -26.15 -15.61 23.35
CA ARG A 798 -26.89 -16.21 22.23
C ARG A 798 -25.93 -16.89 21.28
N ALA A 799 -26.41 -17.93 20.62
CA ALA A 799 -25.69 -18.64 19.58
C ALA A 799 -26.58 -18.75 18.33
N PHE A 800 -26.03 -18.45 17.16
CA PHE A 800 -26.66 -18.65 15.86
C PHE A 800 -25.77 -19.53 15.00
N GLY A 801 -26.35 -20.56 14.41
CA GLY A 801 -25.67 -21.53 13.57
C GLY A 801 -26.19 -21.52 12.13
N LEU A 802 -25.26 -21.53 11.18
CA LEU A 802 -25.51 -21.76 9.76
C LEU A 802 -25.08 -23.20 9.44
N ARG A 803 -26.05 -24.11 9.27
CA ARG A 803 -25.83 -25.52 8.92
C ARG A 803 -25.90 -25.70 7.42
N PHE A 804 -24.90 -26.36 6.85
CA PHE A 804 -24.87 -26.84 5.47
C PHE A 804 -24.44 -28.31 5.53
N ASP A 805 -25.43 -29.20 5.54
CA ASP A 805 -25.35 -30.66 5.82
C ASP A 805 -24.10 -31.19 6.55
N PRO A 806 -22.93 -31.43 5.90
CA PRO A 806 -21.72 -31.91 6.58
C PRO A 806 -21.10 -30.96 7.63
N ALA A 807 -21.43 -29.67 7.65
CA ALA A 807 -20.80 -28.72 8.57
C ALA A 807 -21.76 -27.64 9.11
N ARG A 808 -21.32 -26.98 10.19
CA ARG A 808 -22.06 -25.90 10.86
C ARG A 808 -21.12 -24.79 11.31
N LEU A 809 -21.28 -23.60 10.75
CA LEU A 809 -20.63 -22.39 11.22
C LEU A 809 -21.48 -21.80 12.35
N ARG A 810 -20.87 -21.30 13.43
CA ARG A 810 -21.60 -20.66 14.56
C ARG A 810 -20.97 -19.33 14.93
N PHE A 811 -21.82 -18.38 15.33
CA PHE A 811 -21.43 -17.13 15.97
C PHE A 811 -22.19 -16.95 17.27
N PHE A 812 -21.58 -16.26 18.21
CA PHE A 812 -22.06 -16.06 19.57
C PHE A 812 -22.11 -14.57 19.86
N TRP A 813 -23.11 -14.09 20.59
CA TRP A 813 -23.14 -12.69 21.02
C TRP A 813 -23.78 -12.48 22.39
N ALA A 814 -23.30 -11.46 23.08
CA ALA A 814 -23.80 -11.01 24.36
C ALA A 814 -23.55 -9.50 24.53
N ARG A 815 -24.45 -8.82 25.24
CA ARG A 815 -24.15 -7.51 25.81
C ARG A 815 -23.52 -7.73 27.18
N VAL A 816 -22.33 -7.19 27.40
CA VAL A 816 -21.55 -7.36 28.63
C VAL A 816 -21.09 -5.97 29.09
N GLY A 817 -21.70 -5.47 30.16
CA GLY A 817 -21.60 -4.06 30.53
C GLY A 817 -22.16 -3.15 29.44
N ASP A 818 -21.43 -2.08 29.13
CA ASP A 818 -21.78 -1.04 28.14
C ASP A 818 -21.23 -1.37 26.74
N GLN A 819 -21.07 -2.66 26.41
CA GLN A 819 -20.49 -3.15 25.17
C GLN A 819 -21.30 -4.34 24.64
N LEU A 820 -21.52 -4.37 23.32
CA LEU A 820 -22.10 -5.49 22.58
C LEU A 820 -20.97 -6.24 21.87
N TYR A 821 -20.84 -7.54 22.14
CA TYR A 821 -19.79 -8.38 21.58
C TYR A 821 -20.36 -9.47 20.68
N ILE A 822 -19.73 -9.69 19.52
CA ILE A 822 -20.04 -10.78 18.58
C ILE A 822 -18.77 -11.59 18.35
N ALA A 823 -18.73 -12.84 18.79
CA ALA A 823 -17.55 -13.71 18.79
C ALA A 823 -17.75 -14.98 17.96
N SER A 824 -16.66 -15.54 17.41
CA SER A 824 -16.70 -16.83 16.71
C SER A 824 -16.66 -18.05 17.63
N LYS A 825 -16.29 -17.88 18.90
CA LYS A 825 -16.22 -18.94 19.91
C LYS A 825 -16.88 -18.44 21.21
N PRO A 826 -17.55 -19.32 21.99
CA PRO A 826 -18.28 -18.90 23.19
C PRO A 826 -17.34 -18.47 24.32
N PHE A 827 -16.18 -19.13 24.48
CA PHE A 827 -15.20 -18.82 25.53
C PHE A 827 -14.68 -17.37 25.46
N ILE A 828 -14.71 -16.73 24.28
CA ILE A 828 -14.35 -15.32 24.14
C ILE A 828 -15.29 -14.44 24.96
N LEU A 829 -16.59 -14.74 24.97
CA LEU A 829 -17.58 -14.00 25.76
C LEU A 829 -17.39 -14.26 27.26
N GLU A 830 -16.93 -15.46 27.63
CA GLU A 830 -16.60 -15.83 29.02
C GLU A 830 -15.37 -15.07 29.52
N ASP A 831 -14.27 -15.06 28.74
CA ASP A 831 -13.07 -14.25 29.03
C ASP A 831 -13.41 -12.76 29.19
N ILE A 832 -14.25 -12.22 28.30
CA ILE A 832 -14.68 -10.81 28.33
C ILE A 832 -15.55 -10.52 29.56
N ALA A 833 -16.46 -11.42 29.93
CA ALA A 833 -17.34 -11.22 31.06
C ALA A 833 -16.65 -11.46 32.42
N ALA A 834 -15.61 -12.31 32.47
CA ALA A 834 -14.76 -12.49 33.64
C ALA A 834 -13.94 -11.23 34.01
N MET A 835 -13.69 -10.32 33.05
CA MET A 835 -13.03 -9.03 33.31
C MET A 835 -13.95 -7.95 33.90
N GLN A 836 -15.25 -8.21 34.04
CA GLN A 836 -16.18 -7.21 34.57
C GLN A 836 -16.03 -7.03 36.09
N PRO A 837 -16.14 -5.79 36.63
CA PRO A 837 -16.10 -5.56 38.06
C PRO A 837 -17.19 -6.36 38.78
N GLY A 838 -16.80 -7.27 39.68
CA GLY A 838 -17.73 -8.11 40.46
C GLY A 838 -17.94 -9.55 39.94
N ALA A 839 -17.28 -9.98 38.86
CA ALA A 839 -17.42 -11.35 38.34
C ALA A 839 -16.83 -12.45 39.26
N SER A 840 -16.04 -12.09 40.28
CA SER A 840 -15.29 -13.01 41.16
C SER A 840 -16.07 -13.50 42.39
N GLN A 841 -17.31 -13.99 42.20
CA GLN A 841 -18.06 -14.76 43.21
C GLN A 841 -18.78 -15.97 42.59
N GLY A 842 -18.00 -16.95 42.12
CA GLY A 842 -18.51 -18.23 41.61
C GLY A 842 -17.35 -19.18 41.29
N GLN A 843 -17.36 -20.38 41.87
CA GLN A 843 -16.23 -21.32 41.80
C GLN A 843 -16.16 -22.06 40.46
N THR A 844 -14.96 -22.09 39.86
CA THR A 844 -14.37 -23.32 39.32
C THR A 844 -12.85 -23.29 39.51
N ALA A 845 -12.27 -24.39 39.97
CA ALA A 845 -10.83 -24.52 40.17
C ALA A 845 -10.13 -24.91 38.85
N GLY A 846 -8.90 -24.44 38.64
CA GLY A 846 -8.07 -24.84 37.49
C GLY A 846 -7.67 -23.73 36.51
N ALA A 847 -7.51 -22.49 36.97
CA ALA A 847 -6.84 -21.42 36.20
C ALA A 847 -5.56 -20.97 36.91
N SER A 848 -4.50 -20.73 36.13
CA SER A 848 -3.17 -20.40 36.64
C SER A 848 -3.13 -19.09 37.42
N GLN A 849 -2.39 -19.09 38.53
CA GLN A 849 -2.14 -17.90 39.34
C GLN A 849 -1.42 -16.84 38.49
N GLY A 850 -1.91 -15.60 38.52
CA GLY A 850 -1.36 -14.48 37.73
C GLY A 850 -2.39 -13.52 37.12
N ALA A 851 -3.68 -13.75 37.33
CA ALA A 851 -4.78 -12.96 36.76
C ALA A 851 -5.06 -11.61 37.49
N THR A 852 -4.02 -10.83 37.79
CA THR A 852 -4.17 -9.44 38.26
C THR A 852 -3.22 -8.52 37.52
N GLN A 853 -3.61 -8.08 36.32
CA GLN A 853 -3.20 -6.76 35.85
C GLN A 853 -4.41 -5.84 35.92
N SER A 854 -4.23 -4.71 36.58
CA SER A 854 -5.27 -3.69 36.70
C SER A 854 -5.48 -2.96 35.37
N ARG A 855 -6.27 -1.88 35.37
CA ARG A 855 -6.45 -0.96 34.23
C ARG A 855 -5.14 -0.30 33.72
N THR A 856 -4.00 -0.58 34.34
CA THR A 856 -2.64 -0.11 34.00
C THR A 856 -2.08 -0.61 32.66
N GLY A 857 -2.79 -1.46 31.91
CA GLY A 857 -2.40 -1.82 30.53
C GLY A 857 -2.74 -0.76 29.47
N ALA A 858 -3.51 0.27 29.83
CA ALA A 858 -3.85 1.39 28.96
C ALA A 858 -2.84 2.54 29.13
N THR A 859 -1.65 2.41 28.56
CA THR A 859 -0.66 3.51 28.50
C THR A 859 -1.10 4.64 27.56
N ASP A 860 -1.93 4.34 26.55
CA ASP A 860 -2.55 5.33 25.68
C ASP A 860 -3.87 5.87 26.27
N GLY A 861 -3.79 6.71 27.31
CA GLY A 861 -4.95 7.44 27.84
C GLY A 861 -5.60 8.40 26.82
N ASP A 862 -4.96 8.63 25.68
CA ASP A 862 -5.46 9.37 24.53
C ASP A 862 -5.21 8.57 23.23
N ALA A 863 -6.10 7.60 23.01
CA ALA A 863 -6.25 6.83 21.77
C ALA A 863 -7.39 7.39 20.91
N THR A 864 -7.46 8.72 20.80
CA THR A 864 -8.48 9.46 20.05
C THR A 864 -8.12 9.49 18.57
N GLY A 865 -9.01 8.98 17.69
CA GLY A 865 -8.75 8.91 16.26
C GLY A 865 -9.97 8.52 15.42
N HIS A 866 -9.76 8.38 14.11
CA HIS A 866 -10.72 7.82 13.16
C HIS A 866 -10.54 6.30 12.99
N ALA A 867 -9.30 5.84 13.07
CA ALA A 867 -8.90 4.44 13.10
C ALA A 867 -7.74 4.24 14.09
N LEU A 868 -7.66 3.06 14.69
CA LEU A 868 -6.60 2.62 15.60
C LEU A 868 -6.29 1.15 15.33
N ALA A 869 -5.05 0.82 15.00
CA ALA A 869 -4.56 -0.55 14.97
C ALA A 869 -3.56 -0.77 16.10
N ARG A 870 -3.66 -1.90 16.82
CA ARG A 870 -2.71 -2.27 17.88
C ARG A 870 -2.38 -3.76 17.79
N VAL A 871 -1.08 -4.05 17.67
CA VAL A 871 -0.49 -5.39 17.84
C VAL A 871 -0.06 -5.55 19.30
N ARG A 872 -0.31 -6.71 19.90
CA ARG A 872 0.09 -7.04 21.29
C ARG A 872 1.03 -8.24 21.30
N ALA A 873 2.27 -8.05 20.82
CA ALA A 873 3.25 -9.14 20.63
C ALA A 873 3.48 -9.98 21.91
N ALA A 874 3.45 -9.36 23.10
CA ALA A 874 3.57 -10.06 24.39
C ALA A 874 2.45 -11.09 24.68
N ASN A 875 1.35 -11.06 23.92
CA ASN A 875 0.22 -11.98 24.06
C ASN A 875 0.27 -13.14 23.05
N TRP A 876 1.30 -13.23 22.19
CA TRP A 876 1.43 -14.29 21.18
C TRP A 876 2.14 -15.50 21.80
N ASN A 877 1.39 -16.37 22.49
CA ASN A 877 1.94 -17.56 23.16
C ASN A 877 1.72 -18.81 22.32
N GLU A 878 0.48 -19.04 21.86
CA GLU A 878 0.12 -20.19 21.03
C GLU A 878 0.50 -19.92 19.56
N ILE A 879 0.12 -18.76 19.02
CA ILE A 879 0.24 -18.45 17.58
C ILE A 879 1.68 -18.17 17.09
N LEU A 880 2.61 -17.84 18.00
CA LEU A 880 3.96 -17.40 17.64
C LEU A 880 4.80 -18.51 16.99
N ALA A 881 4.57 -19.77 17.38
CA ALA A 881 5.25 -20.91 16.77
C ALA A 881 4.87 -21.06 15.29
N ASP A 882 3.57 -20.89 14.98
CA ASP A 882 3.04 -20.98 13.61
C ASP A 882 3.52 -19.82 12.74
N TYR A 883 3.54 -18.58 13.26
CA TYR A 883 4.15 -17.44 12.55
C TYR A 883 5.63 -17.65 12.26
N ARG A 884 6.40 -18.20 13.22
CA ARG A 884 7.83 -18.52 13.00
C ARG A 884 8.01 -19.62 11.95
N LEU A 885 7.13 -20.63 11.92
CA LEU A 885 7.13 -21.66 10.90
C LEU A 885 6.82 -21.06 9.52
N GLY A 886 5.74 -20.28 9.39
CA GLY A 886 5.39 -19.58 8.15
C GLY A 886 6.49 -18.63 7.67
N TRP A 887 7.15 -17.90 8.57
CA TRP A 887 8.32 -17.07 8.23
C TRP A 887 9.49 -17.89 7.73
N ALA A 888 9.83 -19.00 8.39
CA ALA A 888 10.90 -19.90 7.97
C ALA A 888 10.56 -20.62 6.65
N GLU A 889 9.29 -20.92 6.39
CA GLU A 889 8.82 -21.48 5.11
C GLU A 889 8.89 -20.44 3.98
N ASN A 890 8.52 -19.18 4.22
CA ASN A 890 8.68 -18.09 3.27
C ASN A 890 10.16 -17.75 3.03
N GLU A 891 11.02 -17.81 4.05
CA GLU A 891 12.47 -17.66 3.90
C GLU A 891 13.07 -18.83 3.10
N ARG A 892 12.61 -20.06 3.34
CA ARG A 892 12.97 -21.23 2.53
C ARG A 892 12.48 -21.10 1.09
N GLU A 893 11.26 -20.59 0.86
CA GLU A 893 10.73 -20.33 -0.48
C GLU A 893 11.55 -19.22 -1.18
N ALA A 894 11.84 -18.12 -0.49
CA ALA A 894 12.66 -17.03 -1.02
C ALA A 894 14.10 -17.49 -1.33
N CYS A 895 14.70 -18.32 -0.47
CA CYS A 895 15.98 -18.99 -0.75
C CYS A 895 15.87 -19.91 -1.96
N LEU A 896 14.83 -20.73 -2.08
CA LEU A 896 14.60 -21.58 -3.27
C LEU A 896 14.36 -20.76 -4.55
N ASN A 897 13.72 -19.60 -4.45
CA ASN A 897 13.53 -18.67 -5.56
C ASN A 897 14.82 -17.94 -5.96
N ASN A 898 15.82 -17.87 -5.08
CA ASN A 898 17.12 -17.22 -5.32
C ASN A 898 18.28 -18.23 -5.51
N LEU A 899 18.04 -19.52 -5.31
CA LEU A 899 18.96 -20.61 -5.68
C LEU A 899 18.92 -20.82 -7.21
N GLY A 900 19.52 -19.88 -7.95
CA GLY A 900 19.94 -20.17 -9.32
C GLY A 900 20.93 -21.35 -9.33
N PRO A 901 21.02 -22.16 -10.40
CA PRO A 901 21.77 -23.42 -10.40
C PRO A 901 23.29 -23.21 -10.58
N LEU A 902 23.89 -22.45 -9.65
CA LEU A 902 25.32 -22.43 -9.36
C LEU A 902 25.70 -23.52 -8.33
N ALA A 903 24.88 -24.58 -8.24
CA ALA A 903 25.06 -25.77 -7.40
C ALA A 903 25.26 -27.02 -8.28
#